data_AF-A0A411ZZ78-F1
#
_entry.id   AF-A0A411ZZ78-F1
#
_cell.length_a   1.000
_cell.length_b   1.000
_cell.length_c   1.000
_cell.angle_alpha   90.00
_cell.angle_beta   90.00
_cell.angle_gamma   90.00
#
_symmetry.space_group_name_H-M   'P 1'
#
loop_
_entity.id
_entity.type
_entity.pdbx_description
1 polymer ?
#
loop_
_entity_poly.entity_id
_entity_poly.type
_entity_poly.pdbx_seq_one_letter_code
_entity_poly.pdbx_strand_id
1 'polypeptide(L)'
;MSELENLKARQQELLDKIQMLNEQCEGKENEHNAQKLQELNKVQAQLIGNQNNLKQQLQLVQEKIKTINNEIDKLSSTATDRILEAIKNQRWYFFKNKPHILMDKTTGIIWANLDCFPWNKGEDPNDKGSMYCYEFKEAEELLKKYITDNIPNWEFPKKQELIHFVEDKSCPFIKENSSDYRLKGYKFWITIEKTPSNEKFMVLKLDELKNDENRDNAFLIPCSYHLIQNNEYEKNISENNHIYTEKERLRFTLDLFRKNELWPIFDDAEITDLYKKIYFEKPRLLQALSEVETQLAQCEEVKTISANFDYTTLLNKYDIASIDKSIIKYYEAVQKWIDELMEYLADFEQQKESVIQDCNQIGLQLSTTYKDDSNLTEAENELLKNRQYYFKDKLALGMDKVKTNLLKVKQQADDIEYTINEIDDGDNAIYELAQLEKKERASFALIAENTAKIVNKALQKIDFFEHNRDFIVKAVEVWYKWNEDYKVFKTKQYEELKHSCEEDDIEAEVWQKWYEDWQKLRFTIEEKLQPMISRGLKGDIETKEEQEIPIIMQAIYVLNDYKIAVDNFYLEERKNIYQQYVFQNCGDLQEKFEVEKELYARTVNLQKALQNIIFNCKKEADKIFILRWIDNLIDIQINEIIQFVADNNLEQISQEVLNEFAKLKQKNYYMYLADIKAYSQEQANREKAYNSLIFKMRKGLMKK
;
A
#
# COMPACT_ATOMS: atom_id res chain seq x y z
N MET A 1 47.96 0.55 34.19
CA MET A 1 46.74 0.74 35.01
C MET A 1 47.02 0.20 36.41
N SER A 2 46.75 1.00 37.44
CA SER A 2 47.05 0.63 38.83
C SER A 2 46.13 -0.50 39.31
N GLU A 3 46.54 -1.30 40.30
CA GLU A 3 45.67 -2.30 40.96
C GLU A 3 44.32 -1.71 41.39
N LEU A 4 44.29 -0.42 41.74
CA LEU A 4 43.08 0.31 42.10
C LEU A 4 42.11 0.48 40.93
N GLU A 5 42.61 0.67 39.70
CA GLU A 5 41.77 0.77 38.49
C GLU A 5 41.20 -0.59 38.10
N ASN A 6 41.99 -1.66 38.21
CA ASN A 6 41.49 -3.03 38.00
C ASN A 6 40.45 -3.42 39.06
N LEU A 7 40.65 -3.04 40.32
CA LEU A 7 39.67 -3.28 41.38
C LEU A 7 38.38 -2.46 41.18
N LYS A 8 38.46 -1.21 40.71
CA LYS A 8 37.29 -0.41 40.35
C LYS A 8 36.52 -0.99 39.16
N ALA A 9 37.22 -1.45 38.12
CA ALA A 9 36.59 -2.11 36.98
C ALA A 9 35.90 -3.42 37.39
N ARG A 10 36.55 -4.22 38.25
CA ARG A 10 35.98 -5.46 38.80
C ARG A 10 34.79 -5.21 39.72
N GLN A 11 34.84 -4.13 40.51
CA GLN A 11 33.73 -3.69 41.36
C GLN A 11 32.52 -3.28 40.50
N GLN A 12 32.73 -2.54 39.41
CA GLN A 12 31.66 -2.17 38.48
C GLN A 12 31.07 -3.41 37.78
N GLU A 13 31.92 -4.33 37.30
CA GLU A 13 31.48 -5.59 36.69
C GLU A 13 30.63 -6.44 37.64
N LEU A 14 30.98 -6.48 38.92
CA LEU A 14 30.21 -7.17 39.95
C LEU A 14 28.89 -6.45 40.28
N LEU A 15 28.89 -5.11 40.33
CA LEU A 15 27.68 -4.31 40.52
C LEU A 15 26.69 -4.52 39.36
N ASP A 16 27.18 -4.54 38.13
CA ASP A 16 26.37 -4.77 36.93
C ASP A 16 25.78 -6.19 36.93
N LYS A 17 26.56 -7.20 37.35
CA LYS A 17 26.08 -8.59 37.51
C LYS A 17 25.05 -8.74 38.63
N ILE A 18 25.23 -8.05 39.75
CA ILE A 18 24.25 -8.02 40.86
C ILE A 18 22.97 -7.33 40.41
N GLN A 19 23.07 -6.23 39.66
CA GLN A 19 21.91 -5.52 39.10
C GLN A 19 21.13 -6.41 38.13
N MET A 20 21.83 -7.14 37.26
CA MET A 20 21.22 -8.08 36.31
C MET A 20 20.54 -9.27 37.02
N LEU A 21 21.12 -9.78 38.12
CA LEU A 21 20.50 -10.82 38.95
C LEU A 21 19.27 -10.31 39.72
N ASN A 22 19.32 -9.09 40.24
CA ASN A 22 18.20 -8.45 40.94
C ASN A 22 17.01 -8.21 39.99
N GLU A 23 17.25 -7.85 38.73
CA GLU A 23 16.20 -7.72 37.70
C GLU A 23 15.53 -9.07 37.37
N GLN A 24 16.27 -10.18 37.46
CA GLN A 24 15.79 -11.52 37.08
C GLN A 24 15.15 -12.32 38.24
N CYS A 25 15.56 -12.10 39.49
CA CYS A 25 15.17 -12.96 40.62
C CYS A 25 14.13 -12.35 41.57
N GLU A 26 14.06 -11.02 41.69
CA GLU A 26 13.12 -10.34 42.59
C GLU A 26 12.09 -9.58 41.76
N GLY A 27 10.82 -9.99 41.82
CA GLY A 27 9.73 -9.42 41.04
C GLY A 27 9.44 -7.94 41.34
N LYS A 28 8.17 -7.53 41.35
CA LYS A 28 7.77 -6.12 41.51
C LYS A 28 8.15 -5.47 42.86
N GLU A 29 8.70 -6.23 43.80
CA GLU A 29 9.10 -5.77 45.14
C GLU A 29 10.49 -5.12 45.17
N ASN A 30 11.33 -5.39 44.17
CA ASN A 30 12.65 -4.75 44.05
C ASN A 30 12.49 -3.27 43.65
N GLU A 31 13.18 -2.36 44.34
CA GLU A 31 13.06 -0.91 44.14
C GLU A 31 13.37 -0.47 42.70
N HIS A 32 14.32 -1.13 42.02
CA HIS A 32 14.66 -0.85 40.63
C HIS A 32 13.56 -1.30 39.67
N ASN A 33 13.01 -2.50 39.89
CA ASN A 33 11.87 -3.01 39.12
C ASN A 33 10.60 -2.20 39.41
N ALA A 34 10.42 -1.68 40.62
CA ALA A 34 9.33 -0.78 40.98
C ALA A 34 9.45 0.58 40.28
N GLN A 35 10.66 1.13 40.17
CA GLN A 35 10.93 2.36 39.40
C GLN A 35 10.70 2.13 37.90
N LYS A 36 11.19 1.02 37.35
CA LYS A 36 10.97 0.63 35.95
C LYS A 36 9.48 0.41 35.66
N LEU A 37 8.74 -0.20 36.58
CA LEU A 37 7.29 -0.36 36.51
C LEU A 37 6.56 1.00 36.61
N GLN A 38 7.03 1.93 37.43
CA GLN A 38 6.50 3.29 37.48
C GLN A 38 6.72 4.05 36.17
N GLU A 39 7.91 3.96 35.56
CA GLU A 39 8.18 4.57 34.26
C GLU A 39 7.35 3.91 33.14
N LEU A 40 7.24 2.59 33.13
CA LEU A 40 6.36 1.88 32.18
C LEU A 40 4.88 2.25 32.39
N ASN A 41 4.41 2.39 33.63
CA ASN A 41 3.05 2.85 33.94
C ASN A 41 2.83 4.31 33.52
N LYS A 42 3.87 5.16 33.61
CA LYS A 42 3.82 6.56 33.17
C LYS A 42 3.75 6.65 31.65
N VAL A 43 4.54 5.84 30.93
CA VAL A 43 4.47 5.70 29.47
C VAL A 43 3.10 5.13 29.06
N GLN A 44 2.61 4.10 29.76
CA GLN A 44 1.28 3.54 29.52
C GLN A 44 0.17 4.58 29.74
N ALA A 45 0.24 5.38 30.82
CA ALA A 45 -0.70 6.46 31.08
C ALA A 45 -0.62 7.57 30.04
N GLN A 46 0.58 7.91 29.55
CA GLN A 46 0.76 8.85 28.44
C GLN A 46 0.18 8.30 27.13
N LEU A 47 0.40 7.03 26.81
CA LEU A 47 -0.15 6.39 25.62
C LEU A 47 -1.67 6.28 25.69
N ILE A 48 -2.25 5.93 26.85
CA ILE A 48 -3.70 5.95 27.07
C ILE A 48 -4.24 7.38 26.97
N GLY A 49 -3.52 8.37 27.49
CA GLY A 49 -3.85 9.80 27.34
C GLY A 49 -3.87 10.24 25.88
N ASN A 50 -2.85 9.85 25.10
CA ASN A 50 -2.77 10.12 23.66
C ASN A 50 -3.88 9.39 22.91
N GLN A 51 -4.18 8.13 23.25
CA GLN A 51 -5.27 7.36 22.68
C GLN A 51 -6.63 8.02 22.95
N ASN A 52 -6.86 8.51 24.17
CA ASN A 52 -8.08 9.22 24.54
C ASN A 52 -8.18 10.60 23.87
N ASN A 53 -7.07 11.32 23.73
CA ASN A 53 -7.00 12.57 22.98
C ASN A 53 -7.33 12.33 21.50
N LEU A 54 -6.73 11.32 20.88
CA LEU A 54 -7.06 10.92 19.50
C LEU A 54 -8.52 10.49 19.36
N LYS A 55 -9.11 9.78 20.33
CA LYS A 55 -10.54 9.47 20.34
C LYS A 55 -11.41 10.72 20.47
N GLN A 56 -11.04 11.69 21.31
CA GLN A 56 -11.75 12.96 21.41
C GLN A 56 -11.61 13.79 20.14
N GLN A 57 -10.44 13.83 19.52
CA GLN A 57 -10.21 14.49 18.23
C GLN A 57 -11.03 13.81 17.12
N LEU A 58 -11.08 12.48 17.09
CA LEU A 58 -11.90 11.73 16.15
C LEU A 58 -13.39 12.02 16.37
N GLN A 59 -13.86 12.08 17.62
CA GLN A 59 -15.24 12.41 17.94
C GLN A 59 -15.58 13.85 17.55
N LEU A 60 -14.68 14.82 17.78
CA LEU A 60 -14.81 16.20 17.31
C LEU A 60 -14.86 16.28 15.79
N VAL A 61 -14.03 15.50 15.08
CA VAL A 61 -14.06 15.40 13.62
C VAL A 61 -15.37 14.77 13.15
N GLN A 62 -15.87 13.74 13.82
CA GLN A 62 -17.16 13.12 13.51
C GLN A 62 -18.34 14.05 13.76
N GLU A 63 -18.33 14.85 14.84
CA GLU A 63 -19.33 15.89 15.11
C GLU A 63 -19.24 17.03 14.10
N LYS A 64 -18.04 17.42 13.68
CA LYS A 64 -17.84 18.37 12.58
C LYS A 64 -18.35 17.82 11.26
N ILE A 65 -18.07 16.56 10.93
CA ILE A 65 -18.62 15.89 9.74
C ILE A 65 -20.14 15.84 9.81
N LYS A 66 -20.73 15.53 10.96
CA LYS A 66 -22.19 15.54 11.15
C LYS A 66 -22.78 16.94 11.03
N THR A 67 -22.08 17.97 11.50
CA THR A 67 -22.46 19.38 11.34
C THR A 67 -22.36 19.81 9.88
N ILE A 68 -21.28 19.46 9.20
CA ILE A 68 -21.05 19.70 7.77
C ILE A 68 -22.12 18.96 6.94
N ASN A 69 -22.45 17.71 7.25
CA ASN A 69 -23.50 16.97 6.55
C ASN A 69 -24.88 17.58 6.79
N ASN A 70 -25.18 18.03 8.02
CA ASN A 70 -26.41 18.79 8.29
C ASN A 70 -26.42 20.18 7.60
N GLU A 71 -25.27 20.82 7.42
CA GLU A 71 -25.14 22.04 6.61
C GLU A 71 -25.28 21.76 5.11
N ILE A 72 -24.71 20.67 4.60
CA ILE A 72 -24.88 20.19 3.22
C ILE A 72 -26.36 19.90 2.96
N ASP A 73 -27.05 19.25 3.89
CA ASP A 73 -28.49 18.97 3.79
C ASP A 73 -29.32 20.26 3.85
N LYS A 74 -28.95 21.26 4.66
CA LYS A 74 -29.55 22.61 4.64
C LYS A 74 -29.25 23.39 3.36
N LEU A 75 -28.07 23.19 2.75
CA LEU A 75 -27.64 23.82 1.50
C LEU A 75 -28.23 23.11 0.26
N SER A 76 -28.85 21.94 0.44
CA SER A 76 -29.39 21.10 -0.64
C SER A 76 -30.81 21.46 -1.10
N SER A 77 -31.55 22.33 -0.39
CA SER A 77 -32.64 23.11 -1.00
C SER A 77 -32.03 24.32 -1.72
N THR A 78 -31.80 24.15 -3.02
CA THR A 78 -30.60 24.65 -3.70
C THR A 78 -30.45 26.17 -3.72
N ALA A 79 -29.23 26.67 -3.52
CA ALA A 79 -28.90 28.08 -3.76
C ALA A 79 -29.32 28.57 -5.16
N THR A 80 -29.38 27.67 -6.15
CA THR A 80 -29.99 27.93 -7.46
C THR A 80 -31.48 28.19 -7.37
N ASP A 81 -32.26 27.46 -6.57
CA ASP A 81 -33.67 27.74 -6.34
C ASP A 81 -33.88 29.11 -5.68
N ARG A 82 -33.02 29.53 -4.74
CA ARG A 82 -33.05 30.89 -4.17
C ARG A 82 -32.79 31.98 -5.23
N ILE A 83 -31.84 31.74 -6.13
CA ILE A 83 -31.55 32.65 -7.24
C ILE A 83 -32.70 32.67 -8.25
N LEU A 84 -33.28 31.51 -8.60
CA LEU A 84 -34.43 31.43 -9.49
C LEU A 84 -35.66 32.13 -8.88
N GLU A 85 -35.87 32.01 -7.58
CA GLU A 85 -36.94 32.72 -6.87
C GLU A 85 -36.71 34.25 -6.87
N ALA A 86 -35.46 34.70 -6.71
CA ALA A 86 -35.14 36.12 -6.90
C ALA A 86 -35.35 36.57 -8.36
N ILE A 87 -35.04 35.71 -9.34
CA ILE A 87 -35.34 35.97 -10.76
C ILE A 87 -36.85 36.06 -11.01
N LYS A 88 -37.64 35.26 -10.31
CA LYS A 88 -39.09 35.26 -10.42
C LYS A 88 -39.67 36.61 -9.97
N ASN A 89 -39.21 37.10 -8.82
CA ASN A 89 -39.80 38.25 -8.13
C ASN A 89 -39.29 39.62 -8.62
N GLN A 90 -38.26 39.67 -9.47
CA GLN A 90 -37.69 40.92 -9.98
C GLN A 90 -37.76 41.00 -11.51
N ARG A 91 -38.07 42.18 -12.06
CA ARG A 91 -38.11 42.41 -13.52
C ARG A 91 -36.91 43.23 -14.02
N TRP A 92 -36.50 44.24 -13.26
CA TRP A 92 -35.52 45.23 -13.67
C TRP A 92 -34.15 44.88 -13.10
N TYR A 93 -33.13 44.77 -13.96
CA TYR A 93 -31.78 44.40 -13.54
C TYR A 93 -30.75 45.45 -13.93
N PHE A 94 -30.11 46.03 -12.93
CA PHE A 94 -28.80 46.68 -13.08
C PHE A 94 -27.69 45.64 -12.96
N PHE A 95 -26.51 45.95 -13.48
CA PHE A 95 -25.38 45.01 -13.45
C PHE A 95 -24.13 45.66 -12.88
N LYS A 96 -23.53 45.01 -11.88
CA LYS A 96 -22.36 45.55 -11.17
C LYS A 96 -21.12 45.69 -12.07
N ASN A 97 -20.99 44.81 -13.07
CA ASN A 97 -19.90 44.83 -14.04
C ASN A 97 -20.23 45.60 -15.33
N LYS A 98 -21.48 46.05 -15.51
CA LYS A 98 -21.96 46.85 -16.64
C LYS A 98 -22.91 47.95 -16.12
N PRO A 99 -22.38 49.03 -15.53
CA PRO A 99 -23.20 49.98 -14.77
C PRO A 99 -24.06 50.92 -15.65
N HIS A 100 -23.79 51.02 -16.94
CA HIS A 100 -24.46 51.97 -17.84
C HIS A 100 -25.74 51.41 -18.47
N ILE A 101 -26.17 50.22 -18.05
CA ILE A 101 -27.30 49.52 -18.65
C ILE A 101 -28.35 49.08 -17.61
N LEU A 102 -29.58 48.93 -18.07
CA LEU A 102 -30.72 48.36 -17.37
C LEU A 102 -31.35 47.29 -18.27
N MET A 103 -31.57 46.07 -17.78
CA MET A 103 -32.28 45.04 -18.55
C MET A 103 -33.71 44.87 -18.06
N ASP A 104 -34.64 44.77 -19.02
CA ASP A 104 -36.01 44.30 -18.78
C ASP A 104 -36.07 42.76 -18.90
N LYS A 105 -36.36 42.06 -17.79
CA LYS A 105 -36.50 40.59 -17.79
C LYS A 105 -37.54 40.12 -18.79
N THR A 106 -38.64 40.83 -18.98
CA THR A 106 -39.81 40.33 -19.73
C THR A 106 -39.58 40.32 -21.24
N THR A 107 -38.75 41.23 -21.74
CA THR A 107 -38.44 41.37 -23.17
C THR A 107 -37.00 40.95 -23.49
N GLY A 108 -36.09 41.03 -22.51
CA GLY A 108 -34.65 40.85 -22.71
C GLY A 108 -33.97 42.07 -23.33
N ILE A 109 -34.71 43.15 -23.56
CA ILE A 109 -34.19 44.41 -24.10
C ILE A 109 -33.31 45.08 -23.05
N ILE A 110 -32.16 45.58 -23.49
CA ILE A 110 -31.31 46.45 -22.70
C ILE A 110 -31.70 47.90 -22.97
N TRP A 111 -31.82 48.69 -21.91
CA TRP A 111 -32.05 50.13 -21.91
C TRP A 111 -30.83 50.83 -21.35
N ALA A 112 -30.55 52.05 -21.80
CA ALA A 112 -29.48 52.82 -21.20
C ALA A 112 -29.89 53.24 -19.78
N ASN A 113 -28.95 53.13 -18.85
CA ASN A 113 -29.17 53.58 -17.49
C ASN A 113 -29.30 55.11 -17.49
N LEU A 114 -30.50 55.63 -17.21
CA LEU A 114 -30.78 57.07 -17.19
C LEU A 114 -30.04 57.83 -16.09
N ASP A 115 -29.42 57.14 -15.13
CA ASP A 115 -28.55 57.78 -14.14
C ASP A 115 -27.16 58.10 -14.72
N CYS A 116 -26.77 57.45 -15.82
CA CYS A 116 -25.48 57.64 -16.48
C CYS A 116 -25.61 58.19 -17.91
N PHE A 117 -26.75 57.96 -18.57
CA PHE A 117 -27.02 58.39 -19.93
C PHE A 117 -27.51 59.85 -19.97
N PRO A 118 -26.99 60.70 -20.87
CA PRO A 118 -27.48 62.06 -21.05
C PRO A 118 -28.84 62.06 -21.78
N TRP A 119 -29.92 61.82 -21.04
CA TRP A 119 -31.29 61.77 -21.58
C TRP A 119 -31.89 63.17 -21.84
N ASN A 120 -31.21 64.23 -21.41
CA ASN A 120 -31.52 65.65 -21.65
C ASN A 120 -30.23 66.48 -21.88
N LYS A 121 -30.36 67.74 -22.32
CA LYS A 121 -29.24 68.65 -22.62
C LYS A 121 -28.80 69.54 -21.44
N GLY A 122 -29.30 69.29 -20.22
CA GLY A 122 -29.09 70.12 -19.03
C GLY A 122 -30.30 70.97 -18.66
N GLU A 123 -30.18 71.71 -17.55
CA GLU A 123 -31.24 72.60 -17.04
C GLU A 123 -31.49 73.77 -17.99
N ASP A 124 -32.77 74.14 -18.15
CA ASP A 124 -33.19 75.33 -18.87
C ASP A 124 -32.81 76.59 -18.06
N PRO A 125 -31.91 77.46 -18.57
CA PRO A 125 -31.54 78.72 -17.92
C PRO A 125 -32.73 79.65 -17.66
N ASN A 126 -33.82 79.49 -18.41
CA ASN A 126 -35.01 80.35 -18.32
C ASN A 126 -36.11 79.78 -17.41
N ASP A 127 -36.05 78.49 -17.04
CA ASP A 127 -37.03 77.83 -16.17
C ASP A 127 -36.31 76.84 -15.23
N LYS A 128 -35.96 77.33 -14.03
CA LYS A 128 -35.25 76.54 -13.01
C LYS A 128 -36.09 75.33 -12.60
N GLY A 129 -35.69 74.15 -13.07
CA GLY A 129 -36.35 72.87 -12.83
C GLY A 129 -36.88 72.18 -14.10
N SER A 130 -36.84 72.85 -15.25
CA SER A 130 -37.10 72.25 -16.57
C SER A 130 -35.79 71.80 -17.24
N MET A 131 -35.85 70.73 -18.02
CA MET A 131 -34.68 70.13 -18.70
C MET A 131 -34.83 70.29 -20.21
N TYR A 132 -33.75 70.67 -20.89
CA TYR A 132 -33.77 70.82 -22.34
C TYR A 132 -33.88 69.47 -23.07
N CYS A 133 -34.83 69.39 -24.00
CA CYS A 133 -35.06 68.25 -24.88
C CYS A 133 -34.08 68.24 -26.06
N TYR A 134 -33.86 67.07 -26.66
CA TYR A 134 -33.12 66.92 -27.91
C TYR A 134 -34.04 67.12 -29.11
N GLU A 135 -33.53 67.79 -30.14
CA GLU A 135 -34.10 67.66 -31.49
C GLU A 135 -33.74 66.29 -32.08
N PHE A 136 -34.54 65.77 -33.01
CA PHE A 136 -34.33 64.42 -33.55
C PHE A 136 -32.94 64.19 -34.16
N LYS A 137 -32.38 65.18 -34.87
CA LYS A 137 -31.03 65.08 -35.47
C LYS A 137 -29.95 65.00 -34.40
N GLU A 138 -30.07 65.78 -33.33
CA GLU A 138 -29.11 65.79 -32.22
C GLU A 138 -29.13 64.45 -31.48
N ALA A 139 -30.34 63.90 -31.24
CA ALA A 139 -30.52 62.60 -30.63
C ALA A 139 -29.90 61.48 -31.48
N GLU A 140 -30.05 61.55 -32.81
CA GLU A 140 -29.48 60.57 -33.74
C GLU A 140 -27.94 60.61 -33.73
N GLU A 141 -27.34 61.81 -33.73
CA GLU A 141 -25.88 61.98 -33.64
C GLU A 141 -25.31 61.49 -32.31
N LEU A 142 -26.01 61.75 -31.20
CA LEU A 142 -25.64 61.25 -29.88
C LEU A 142 -25.62 59.73 -29.87
N LEU A 143 -26.68 59.10 -30.42
CA LEU A 143 -26.84 57.66 -30.43
C LEU A 143 -25.80 56.95 -31.31
N LYS A 144 -25.47 57.50 -32.48
CA LYS A 144 -24.41 56.96 -33.37
C LYS A 144 -23.03 56.89 -32.71
N LYS A 145 -22.77 57.76 -31.73
CA LYS A 145 -21.50 57.81 -30.99
C LYS A 145 -21.54 57.04 -29.67
N TYR A 146 -22.71 56.54 -29.26
CA TYR A 146 -22.90 55.92 -27.97
C TYR A 146 -22.47 54.44 -28.00
N ILE A 147 -21.35 54.14 -27.33
CA ILE A 147 -20.86 52.78 -27.06
C ILE A 147 -20.52 52.74 -25.58
N THR A 148 -21.12 51.80 -24.85
CA THR A 148 -20.88 51.63 -23.41
C THR A 148 -20.88 50.15 -23.02
N ASP A 149 -20.10 49.79 -22.01
CA ASP A 149 -20.03 48.43 -21.44
C ASP A 149 -19.87 47.29 -22.48
N ASN A 150 -19.14 47.58 -23.56
CA ASN A 150 -18.94 46.73 -24.74
C ASN A 150 -20.26 46.27 -25.42
N ILE A 151 -21.33 47.05 -25.32
CA ILE A 151 -22.62 46.79 -25.96
C ILE A 151 -22.77 47.71 -27.19
N PRO A 152 -22.80 47.15 -28.41
CA PRO A 152 -23.01 47.91 -29.64
C PRO A 152 -24.50 48.08 -29.96
N ASN A 153 -24.78 48.80 -31.05
CA ASN A 153 -26.09 48.87 -31.71
C ASN A 153 -27.22 49.42 -30.82
N TRP A 154 -26.99 50.62 -30.28
CA TRP A 154 -28.03 51.36 -29.57
C TRP A 154 -29.00 52.02 -30.57
N GLU A 155 -30.29 51.87 -30.32
CA GLU A 155 -31.38 52.29 -31.18
C GLU A 155 -32.43 53.11 -30.40
N PHE A 156 -33.26 53.84 -31.14
CA PHE A 156 -34.47 54.44 -30.58
C PHE A 156 -35.51 53.35 -30.32
N PRO A 157 -36.24 53.40 -29.19
CA PRO A 157 -37.25 52.40 -28.89
C PRO A 157 -38.45 52.55 -29.81
N LYS A 158 -39.05 51.43 -30.19
CA LYS A 158 -40.35 51.46 -30.86
C LYS A 158 -41.40 51.94 -29.88
N LYS A 159 -42.46 52.57 -30.41
CA LYS A 159 -43.57 53.07 -29.60
C LYS A 159 -44.11 52.02 -28.61
N GLN A 160 -44.36 50.79 -29.09
CA GLN A 160 -44.93 49.73 -28.26
C GLN A 160 -43.96 49.25 -27.17
N GLU A 161 -42.66 49.21 -27.45
CA GLU A 161 -41.63 48.82 -26.47
C GLU A 161 -41.52 49.85 -25.35
N LEU A 162 -41.54 51.16 -25.69
CA LEU A 162 -41.51 52.22 -24.69
C LEU A 162 -42.82 52.27 -23.88
N ILE A 163 -43.98 52.00 -24.50
CA ILE A 163 -45.24 51.86 -23.76
C ILE A 163 -45.15 50.70 -22.76
N HIS A 164 -44.74 49.50 -23.20
CA HIS A 164 -44.57 48.33 -22.32
C HIS A 164 -43.54 48.55 -21.20
N PHE A 165 -42.51 49.36 -21.48
CA PHE A 165 -41.53 49.77 -20.49
C PHE A 165 -42.12 50.64 -19.39
N VAL A 166 -42.95 51.64 -19.74
CA VAL A 166 -43.51 52.60 -18.76
C VAL A 166 -44.78 52.11 -18.06
N GLU A 167 -45.49 51.15 -18.65
CA GLU A 167 -46.71 50.57 -18.06
C GLU A 167 -46.45 49.88 -16.73
N ASP A 168 -45.25 49.35 -16.55
CA ASP A 168 -44.82 48.77 -15.28
C ASP A 168 -44.27 49.82 -14.32
N LYS A 169 -45.08 50.11 -13.31
CA LYS A 169 -44.80 51.09 -12.28
C LYS A 169 -43.62 50.74 -11.37
N SER A 170 -43.12 49.50 -11.42
CA SER A 170 -41.90 49.10 -10.70
C SER A 170 -40.60 49.55 -11.39
N CYS A 171 -40.68 50.14 -12.60
CA CYS A 171 -39.52 50.66 -13.31
C CYS A 171 -38.79 51.73 -12.46
N PRO A 172 -37.46 51.61 -12.24
CA PRO A 172 -36.70 52.50 -11.35
C PRO A 172 -36.61 53.94 -11.85
N PHE A 173 -36.96 54.19 -13.11
CA PHE A 173 -36.94 55.53 -13.70
C PHE A 173 -38.29 56.26 -13.62
N ILE A 174 -39.36 55.59 -13.19
CA ILE A 174 -40.65 56.25 -12.96
C ILE A 174 -40.62 56.91 -11.57
N LYS A 175 -41.02 58.18 -11.49
CA LYS A 175 -41.01 58.94 -10.23
C LYS A 175 -42.07 58.40 -9.26
N GLU A 176 -41.69 58.15 -8.01
CA GLU A 176 -42.62 57.77 -6.93
C GLU A 176 -43.80 58.75 -6.82
N ASN A 177 -45.01 58.22 -6.68
CA ASN A 177 -46.28 58.95 -6.57
C ASN A 177 -46.73 59.72 -7.82
N SER A 178 -46.18 59.42 -9.01
CA SER A 178 -46.73 59.93 -10.28
C SER A 178 -47.88 59.03 -10.76
N SER A 179 -49.10 59.56 -10.81
CA SER A 179 -50.24 58.91 -11.52
C SER A 179 -49.94 58.75 -13.01
N ASP A 180 -49.06 59.58 -13.52
CA ASP A 180 -48.76 59.74 -14.94
C ASP A 180 -47.49 58.93 -15.24
N TYR A 181 -47.42 58.19 -16.35
CA TYR A 181 -46.34 57.25 -16.75
C TYR A 181 -44.96 57.91 -17.01
N ARG A 182 -44.59 58.95 -16.27
CA ARG A 182 -43.47 59.85 -16.53
C ARG A 182 -42.14 59.27 -16.06
N LEU A 183 -41.22 59.13 -17.00
CA LEU A 183 -39.82 58.80 -16.73
C LEU A 183 -39.06 60.04 -16.28
N LYS A 184 -38.32 59.93 -15.16
CA LYS A 184 -37.62 61.04 -14.48
C LYS A 184 -38.51 62.27 -14.23
N GLY A 185 -39.83 62.09 -14.17
CA GLY A 185 -40.80 63.17 -14.02
C GLY A 185 -41.23 63.87 -15.32
N TYR A 186 -40.75 63.44 -16.48
CA TYR A 186 -41.03 64.02 -17.79
C TYR A 186 -41.89 63.12 -18.69
N LYS A 187 -42.74 63.74 -19.51
CA LYS A 187 -43.78 63.06 -20.28
C LYS A 187 -43.52 62.91 -21.78
N PHE A 188 -42.50 63.53 -22.35
CA PHE A 188 -42.28 63.55 -23.80
C PHE A 188 -40.98 62.84 -24.16
N TRP A 189 -41.07 61.71 -24.86
CA TRP A 189 -39.91 60.86 -25.16
C TRP A 189 -39.87 60.49 -26.64
N ILE A 190 -38.66 60.43 -27.21
CA ILE A 190 -38.45 60.08 -28.62
C ILE A 190 -38.68 58.59 -28.81
N THR A 191 -39.46 58.25 -29.82
CA THR A 191 -39.68 56.88 -30.31
C THR A 191 -39.52 56.83 -31.81
N ILE A 192 -39.38 55.62 -32.35
CA ILE A 192 -39.31 55.39 -33.79
C ILE A 192 -40.45 54.47 -34.25
N GLU A 193 -40.99 54.77 -35.43
CA GLU A 193 -41.83 53.85 -36.19
C GLU A 193 -41.05 53.40 -37.42
N LYS A 194 -40.69 52.12 -37.44
CA LYS A 194 -39.98 51.49 -38.55
C LYS A 194 -40.99 50.77 -39.44
N THR A 195 -41.11 51.24 -40.68
CA THR A 195 -41.83 50.54 -41.76
C THR A 195 -40.81 50.04 -42.79
N PRO A 196 -41.14 49.03 -43.62
CA PRO A 196 -40.20 48.50 -44.62
C PRO A 196 -39.62 49.53 -45.60
N SER A 197 -40.24 50.70 -45.73
CA SER A 197 -39.90 51.75 -46.69
C SER A 197 -39.59 53.11 -46.05
N ASN A 198 -39.75 53.28 -44.73
CA ASN A 198 -39.48 54.55 -44.06
C ASN A 198 -39.28 54.39 -42.54
N GLU A 199 -38.39 55.21 -41.97
CA GLU A 199 -38.23 55.36 -40.52
C GLU A 199 -38.73 56.76 -40.11
N LYS A 200 -39.70 56.82 -39.20
CA LYS A 200 -40.27 58.08 -38.72
C LYS A 200 -40.00 58.26 -37.24
N PHE A 201 -39.31 59.34 -36.88
CA PHE A 201 -39.18 59.79 -35.49
C PHE A 201 -40.49 60.41 -35.01
N MET A 202 -40.86 60.09 -33.77
CA MET A 202 -42.10 60.56 -33.15
C MET A 202 -41.85 60.92 -31.70
N VAL A 203 -42.63 61.87 -31.18
CA VAL A 203 -42.67 62.16 -29.75
C VAL A 203 -43.83 61.39 -29.12
N LEU A 204 -43.53 60.50 -28.18
CA LEU A 204 -44.54 59.82 -27.35
C LEU A 204 -44.82 60.64 -26.10
N LYS A 205 -46.08 61.00 -25.90
CA LYS A 205 -46.59 61.62 -24.67
C LYS A 205 -47.04 60.52 -23.69
N LEU A 206 -46.22 60.25 -22.69
CA LEU A 206 -46.41 59.14 -21.74
C LEU A 206 -47.69 59.27 -20.91
N ASP A 207 -48.13 60.48 -20.56
CA ASP A 207 -49.38 60.71 -19.82
C ASP A 207 -50.62 60.15 -20.55
N GLU A 208 -50.59 60.13 -21.89
CA GLU A 208 -51.72 59.73 -22.74
C GLU A 208 -51.42 58.46 -23.57
N LEU A 209 -50.19 57.96 -23.53
CA LEU A 209 -49.66 56.87 -24.36
C LEU A 209 -49.91 57.08 -25.87
N LYS A 210 -49.92 58.34 -26.30
CA LYS A 210 -50.20 58.79 -27.67
C LYS A 210 -49.08 59.65 -28.22
N ASN A 211 -48.93 59.65 -29.54
CA ASN A 211 -47.95 60.47 -30.20
C ASN A 211 -48.40 61.94 -30.18
N ASP A 212 -47.46 62.85 -29.96
CA ASP A 212 -47.66 64.28 -30.15
C ASP A 212 -47.12 64.68 -31.52
N GLU A 213 -48.04 64.95 -32.46
CA GLU A 213 -47.68 65.28 -33.85
C GLU A 213 -47.17 66.73 -34.01
N ASN A 214 -47.34 67.58 -32.98
CA ASN A 214 -47.00 68.99 -33.03
C ASN A 214 -45.62 69.30 -32.43
N ARG A 215 -44.85 68.27 -32.07
CA ARG A 215 -43.59 68.41 -31.36
C ARG A 215 -42.44 67.69 -32.06
N ASP A 216 -41.32 68.37 -32.19
CA ASP A 216 -40.10 67.93 -32.87
C ASP A 216 -38.88 67.79 -31.94
N ASN A 217 -39.09 67.99 -30.63
CA ASN A 217 -38.10 67.76 -29.58
C ASN A 217 -38.65 66.94 -28.41
N ALA A 218 -37.83 66.07 -27.83
CA ALA A 218 -38.21 65.25 -26.66
C ALA A 218 -36.98 64.69 -25.93
N PHE A 219 -37.20 63.99 -24.81
CA PHE A 219 -36.16 63.27 -24.06
C PHE A 219 -35.82 61.93 -24.74
N LEU A 220 -34.61 61.42 -24.49
CA LEU A 220 -34.11 60.22 -25.15
C LEU A 220 -33.82 59.10 -24.14
N ILE A 221 -34.36 57.91 -24.41
CA ILE A 221 -33.94 56.66 -23.75
C ILE A 221 -33.61 55.64 -24.85
N PRO A 222 -32.34 55.33 -25.11
CA PRO A 222 -31.98 54.36 -26.12
C PRO A 222 -32.09 52.93 -25.59
N CYS A 223 -32.32 51.99 -26.50
CA CYS A 223 -32.40 50.56 -26.23
C CYS A 223 -31.46 49.76 -27.15
N SER A 224 -31.09 48.55 -26.74
CA SER A 224 -30.31 47.61 -27.54
C SER A 224 -30.90 46.20 -27.41
N TYR A 225 -30.90 45.47 -28.51
CA TYR A 225 -31.39 44.09 -28.59
C TYR A 225 -30.24 43.07 -28.47
N HIS A 226 -29.04 43.51 -28.10
CA HIS A 226 -27.81 42.71 -28.16
C HIS A 226 -27.91 41.33 -27.48
N LEU A 227 -28.60 41.22 -26.33
CA LEU A 227 -28.74 39.93 -25.61
C LEU A 227 -29.68 38.94 -26.30
N ILE A 228 -30.56 39.42 -27.18
CA ILE A 228 -31.66 38.65 -27.77
C ILE A 228 -31.58 38.59 -29.31
N GLN A 229 -30.50 39.07 -29.91
CA GLN A 229 -30.26 38.96 -31.35
C GLN A 229 -30.24 37.46 -31.75
N ASN A 230 -31.26 37.04 -32.50
CA ASN A 230 -31.52 35.67 -32.97
C ASN A 230 -32.00 34.66 -31.91
N ASN A 231 -32.62 35.11 -30.80
CA ASN A 231 -33.26 34.18 -29.85
C ASN A 231 -34.77 34.42 -29.70
N GLU A 232 -35.48 33.41 -29.19
CA GLU A 232 -36.90 33.48 -28.85
C GLU A 232 -37.12 33.73 -27.35
N TYR A 233 -36.25 34.50 -26.69
CA TYR A 233 -36.23 34.66 -25.23
C TYR A 233 -37.58 35.07 -24.67
N GLU A 234 -38.19 36.15 -25.18
CA GLU A 234 -39.50 36.64 -24.74
C GLU A 234 -40.58 35.55 -24.85
N LYS A 235 -40.58 34.77 -25.95
CA LYS A 235 -41.50 33.63 -26.11
C LYS A 235 -41.20 32.52 -25.11
N ASN A 236 -39.92 32.22 -24.86
CA ASN A 236 -39.48 31.14 -23.98
C ASN A 236 -39.79 31.40 -22.51
N ILE A 237 -39.71 32.66 -22.07
CA ILE A 237 -40.00 33.03 -20.67
C ILE A 237 -41.47 33.37 -20.41
N SER A 238 -42.28 33.51 -21.47
CA SER A 238 -43.69 33.88 -21.36
C SER A 238 -44.47 32.94 -20.43
N GLU A 239 -45.29 33.51 -19.54
CA GLU A 239 -46.15 32.73 -18.65
C GLU A 239 -47.15 31.85 -19.41
N ASN A 240 -47.54 32.29 -20.61
CA ASN A 240 -48.43 31.59 -21.53
C ASN A 240 -47.71 30.50 -22.36
N ASN A 241 -46.39 30.33 -22.19
CA ASN A 241 -45.67 29.26 -22.86
C ASN A 241 -45.96 27.92 -22.16
N HIS A 242 -46.63 27.02 -22.88
CA HIS A 242 -47.01 25.69 -22.39
C HIS A 242 -45.91 24.61 -22.57
N ILE A 243 -44.79 24.94 -23.22
CA ILE A 243 -43.68 24.00 -23.48
C ILE A 243 -42.77 23.88 -22.25
N TYR A 244 -42.53 24.99 -21.55
CA TYR A 244 -41.57 25.06 -20.44
C TYR A 244 -42.27 25.27 -19.09
N THR A 245 -41.79 24.56 -18.08
CA THR A 245 -42.18 24.78 -16.67
C THR A 245 -41.69 26.13 -16.16
N GLU A 246 -42.31 26.68 -15.10
CA GLU A 246 -41.86 27.95 -14.50
C GLU A 246 -40.35 27.96 -14.20
N LYS A 247 -39.84 26.85 -13.65
CA LYS A 247 -38.42 26.70 -13.34
C LYS A 247 -37.53 26.76 -14.58
N GLU A 248 -37.93 26.12 -15.67
CA GLU A 248 -37.21 26.18 -16.96
C GLU A 248 -37.26 27.59 -17.56
N ARG A 249 -38.40 28.28 -17.44
CA ARG A 249 -38.56 29.67 -17.90
C ARG A 249 -37.59 30.62 -17.18
N LEU A 250 -37.54 30.54 -15.85
CA LEU A 250 -36.60 31.32 -15.03
C LEU A 250 -35.13 31.00 -15.37
N ARG A 251 -34.85 29.75 -15.77
CA ARG A 251 -33.52 29.33 -16.15
C ARG A 251 -33.04 29.94 -17.46
N PHE A 252 -33.92 30.30 -18.39
CA PHE A 252 -33.52 31.07 -19.58
C PHE A 252 -32.94 32.43 -19.21
N THR A 253 -33.53 33.14 -18.24
CA THR A 253 -33.00 34.41 -17.74
C THR A 253 -31.66 34.20 -17.03
N LEU A 254 -31.55 33.16 -16.20
CA LEU A 254 -30.30 32.82 -15.53
C LEU A 254 -29.17 32.50 -16.53
N ASP A 255 -29.47 31.71 -17.56
CA ASP A 255 -28.51 31.36 -18.60
C ASP A 255 -28.16 32.57 -19.47
N LEU A 256 -29.09 33.49 -19.69
CA LEU A 256 -28.81 34.76 -20.37
C LEU A 256 -27.79 35.59 -19.58
N PHE A 257 -27.94 35.70 -18.26
CA PHE A 257 -26.95 36.37 -17.42
C PHE A 257 -25.59 35.70 -17.49
N ARG A 258 -25.54 34.36 -17.37
CA ARG A 258 -24.28 33.61 -17.39
C ARG A 258 -23.55 33.69 -18.72
N LYS A 259 -24.26 33.46 -19.84
CA LYS A 259 -23.67 33.47 -21.19
C LYS A 259 -23.09 34.82 -21.59
N ASN A 260 -23.67 35.90 -21.07
CA ASN A 260 -23.22 37.27 -21.33
C ASN A 260 -22.36 37.85 -20.20
N GLU A 261 -21.91 36.99 -19.29
CA GLU A 261 -21.05 37.33 -18.14
C GLU A 261 -21.61 38.46 -17.26
N LEU A 262 -22.93 38.60 -17.17
CA LEU A 262 -23.60 39.68 -16.44
C LEU A 262 -23.65 39.41 -14.93
N TRP A 263 -23.41 40.45 -14.13
CA TRP A 263 -23.49 40.43 -12.66
C TRP A 263 -24.73 41.18 -12.17
N PRO A 264 -25.93 40.56 -12.24
CA PRO A 264 -27.18 41.19 -11.85
C PRO A 264 -27.15 41.63 -10.39
N ILE A 265 -27.68 42.82 -10.14
CA ILE A 265 -27.97 43.33 -8.82
C ILE A 265 -29.41 42.91 -8.51
N PHE A 266 -29.55 41.96 -7.60
CA PHE A 266 -30.83 41.54 -7.06
C PHE A 266 -31.28 42.47 -5.94
N ASP A 267 -32.59 42.58 -5.73
CA ASP A 267 -33.17 43.36 -4.63
C ASP A 267 -32.66 42.86 -3.26
N ASP A 268 -32.38 41.56 -3.15
CA ASP A 268 -31.67 40.95 -2.04
C ASP A 268 -30.15 40.94 -2.31
N ALA A 269 -29.41 41.73 -1.53
CA ALA A 269 -27.95 41.82 -1.59
C ALA A 269 -27.26 40.46 -1.35
N GLU A 270 -27.83 39.59 -0.51
CA GLU A 270 -27.28 38.26 -0.27
C GLU A 270 -27.35 37.39 -1.54
N ILE A 271 -28.42 37.53 -2.32
CA ILE A 271 -28.60 36.80 -3.58
C ILE A 271 -27.63 37.29 -4.65
N THR A 272 -27.35 38.60 -4.68
CA THR A 272 -26.30 39.18 -5.54
C THR A 272 -24.94 38.54 -5.28
N ASP A 273 -24.54 38.45 -4.01
CA ASP A 273 -23.28 37.81 -3.63
C ASP A 273 -23.29 36.30 -3.88
N LEU A 274 -24.42 35.63 -3.62
CA LEU A 274 -24.60 34.20 -3.85
C LEU A 274 -24.45 33.84 -5.33
N TYR A 275 -25.07 34.62 -6.23
CA TYR A 275 -24.96 34.43 -7.68
C TYR A 275 -23.51 34.54 -8.14
N LYS A 276 -22.77 35.56 -7.68
CA LYS A 276 -21.36 35.77 -8.03
C LYS A 276 -20.49 34.59 -7.57
N LYS A 277 -20.67 34.15 -6.32
CA LYS A 277 -19.93 33.01 -5.75
C LYS A 277 -20.16 31.72 -6.54
N ILE A 278 -21.40 31.43 -6.92
CA ILE A 278 -21.76 30.17 -7.58
C ILE A 278 -21.35 30.14 -9.06
N TYR A 279 -21.61 31.22 -9.80
CA TYR A 279 -21.49 31.19 -11.27
C TYR A 279 -20.19 31.79 -11.80
N PHE A 280 -19.42 32.50 -10.98
CA PHE A 280 -18.15 33.10 -11.39
C PHE A 280 -16.96 32.65 -10.53
N GLU A 281 -17.07 32.66 -9.20
CA GLU A 281 -15.93 32.30 -8.34
C GLU A 281 -15.69 30.80 -8.25
N LYS A 282 -16.75 30.00 -8.01
CA LYS A 282 -16.64 28.54 -7.93
C LYS A 282 -16.04 27.89 -9.19
N PRO A 283 -16.47 28.24 -10.43
CA PRO A 283 -15.85 27.68 -11.63
C PRO A 283 -14.37 28.03 -11.76
N ARG A 284 -13.96 29.26 -11.40
CA ARG A 284 -12.54 29.68 -11.41
C ARG A 284 -11.71 28.88 -10.40
N LEU A 285 -12.25 28.64 -9.20
CA LEU A 285 -11.59 27.84 -8.18
C LEU A 285 -11.46 26.37 -8.60
N LEU A 286 -12.49 25.79 -9.23
CA LEU A 286 -12.43 24.43 -9.77
C LEU A 286 -11.42 24.30 -10.91
N GLN A 287 -11.31 25.32 -11.77
CA GLN A 287 -10.30 25.35 -12.81
C GLN A 287 -8.89 25.43 -12.20
N ALA A 288 -8.66 26.32 -11.23
CA ALA A 288 -7.39 26.42 -10.53
C ALA A 288 -7.04 25.13 -9.77
N LEU A 289 -8.03 24.46 -9.16
CA LEU A 289 -7.84 23.17 -8.51
C LEU A 289 -7.44 22.10 -9.53
N SER A 290 -8.12 22.01 -10.67
CA SER A 290 -7.77 21.05 -11.72
C SER A 290 -6.38 21.31 -12.31
N GLU A 291 -5.96 22.57 -12.44
CA GLU A 291 -4.61 22.96 -12.84
C GLU A 291 -3.57 22.51 -11.79
N VAL A 292 -3.85 22.70 -10.50
CA VAL A 292 -2.99 22.24 -9.39
C VAL A 292 -2.97 20.71 -9.31
N GLU A 293 -4.09 20.01 -9.49
CA GLU A 293 -4.17 18.55 -9.53
C GLU A 293 -3.39 17.99 -10.72
N THR A 294 -3.41 18.66 -11.87
CA THR A 294 -2.60 18.29 -13.05
C THR A 294 -1.11 18.50 -12.79
N GLN A 295 -0.75 19.60 -12.13
CA GLN A 295 0.64 19.87 -11.73
C GLN A 295 1.11 18.88 -10.65
N LEU A 296 0.28 18.54 -9.67
CA LEU A 296 0.56 17.52 -8.66
C LEU A 296 0.73 16.15 -9.30
N ALA A 297 -0.14 15.73 -10.23
CA ALA A 297 -0.01 14.46 -10.94
C ALA A 297 1.27 14.39 -11.79
N GLN A 298 1.77 15.53 -12.29
CA GLN A 298 3.07 15.63 -12.98
C GLN A 298 4.27 15.64 -12.01
N CYS A 299 4.09 16.11 -10.77
CA CYS A 299 5.09 16.03 -9.71
C CYS A 299 5.07 14.68 -8.96
N GLU A 300 3.95 13.95 -9.02
CA GLU A 300 3.73 12.61 -8.46
C GLU A 300 4.04 11.49 -9.48
N GLU A 301 4.93 11.71 -10.45
CA GLU A 301 5.83 10.62 -10.90
C GLU A 301 6.85 10.30 -9.79
N VAL A 302 6.40 10.18 -8.55
CA VAL A 302 7.05 9.29 -7.60
C VAL A 302 6.83 7.92 -8.20
N LYS A 303 7.84 7.41 -8.92
CA LYS A 303 7.92 5.99 -9.29
C LYS A 303 7.55 5.23 -8.01
N THR A 304 6.33 4.69 -7.91
CA THR A 304 5.99 3.79 -6.82
C THR A 304 6.79 2.53 -7.10
N ILE A 305 8.00 2.49 -6.56
CA ILE A 305 8.95 1.42 -6.79
C ILE A 305 8.44 0.24 -5.99
N SER A 306 7.69 -0.62 -6.67
CA SER A 306 7.09 -1.80 -6.06
C SER A 306 7.90 -3.04 -6.43
N ALA A 307 7.76 -4.09 -5.61
CA ALA A 307 8.31 -5.40 -5.90
C ALA A 307 7.73 -6.06 -7.17
N ASN A 308 6.62 -5.52 -7.69
CA ASN A 308 5.99 -5.88 -8.95
C ASN A 308 6.25 -4.78 -9.98
N PHE A 309 7.49 -4.66 -10.44
CA PHE A 309 7.84 -3.71 -11.50
C PHE A 309 7.09 -4.11 -12.78
N ASP A 310 6.05 -3.32 -13.11
CA ASP A 310 5.30 -3.48 -14.35
C ASP A 310 6.10 -2.89 -15.52
N TYR A 311 6.97 -3.72 -16.07
CA TYR A 311 7.80 -3.35 -17.21
C TYR A 311 6.97 -3.05 -18.47
N THR A 312 5.69 -3.46 -18.54
CA THR A 312 4.85 -3.21 -19.72
C THR A 312 4.54 -1.73 -19.89
N THR A 313 4.41 -0.98 -18.78
CA THR A 313 4.21 0.47 -18.82
C THR A 313 5.45 1.19 -19.37
N LEU A 314 6.64 0.71 -19.01
CA LEU A 314 7.91 1.22 -19.55
C LEU A 314 8.06 0.86 -21.04
N LEU A 315 7.73 -0.39 -21.40
CA LEU A 315 7.84 -0.92 -22.76
C LEU A 315 6.88 -0.22 -23.74
N ASN A 316 5.72 0.27 -23.29
CA ASN A 316 4.76 1.02 -24.11
C ASN A 316 5.34 2.33 -24.71
N LYS A 317 6.45 2.84 -24.19
CA LYS A 317 7.14 4.03 -24.72
C LYS A 317 7.92 3.74 -26.02
N TYR A 318 8.10 2.47 -26.36
CA TYR A 318 8.96 2.03 -27.46
C TYR A 318 8.13 1.54 -28.66
N ASP A 319 8.43 2.04 -29.85
CA ASP A 319 7.87 1.51 -31.11
C ASP A 319 8.62 0.24 -31.52
N ILE A 320 8.25 -0.89 -30.90
CA ILE A 320 8.89 -2.20 -31.10
C ILE A 320 8.98 -2.56 -32.60
N ALA A 321 7.92 -2.31 -33.36
CA ALA A 321 7.85 -2.67 -34.77
C ALA A 321 8.83 -1.85 -35.63
N SER A 322 9.05 -0.58 -35.30
CA SER A 322 10.10 0.22 -35.94
C SER A 322 11.49 -0.13 -35.44
N ILE A 323 11.65 -0.49 -34.17
CA ILE A 323 12.95 -0.79 -33.55
C ILE A 323 13.53 -2.08 -34.15
N ASP A 324 12.76 -3.16 -34.20
CA ASP A 324 13.26 -4.46 -34.70
C ASP A 324 13.69 -4.42 -36.17
N LYS A 325 13.12 -3.50 -36.96
CA LYS A 325 13.43 -3.30 -38.38
C LYS A 325 14.71 -2.51 -38.65
N SER A 326 15.28 -1.81 -37.67
CA SER A 326 16.44 -0.95 -37.87
C SER A 326 17.50 -1.25 -36.84
N ILE A 327 18.69 -1.68 -37.28
CA ILE A 327 19.78 -2.01 -36.36
C ILE A 327 20.24 -0.80 -35.52
N ILE A 328 20.16 0.41 -36.09
CA ILE A 328 20.51 1.65 -35.39
C ILE A 328 19.51 1.91 -34.26
N LYS A 329 18.20 1.96 -34.59
CA LYS A 329 17.15 2.14 -33.58
C LYS A 329 17.16 1.02 -32.53
N TYR A 330 17.57 -0.18 -32.94
CA TYR A 330 17.68 -1.34 -32.05
C TYR A 330 18.73 -1.16 -30.96
N TYR A 331 19.99 -0.84 -31.30
CA TYR A 331 21.02 -0.74 -30.26
C TYR A 331 20.75 0.45 -29.33
N GLU A 332 20.30 1.60 -29.88
CA GLU A 332 19.93 2.78 -29.10
C GLU A 332 18.78 2.47 -28.12
N ALA A 333 17.77 1.73 -28.58
CA ALA A 333 16.65 1.33 -27.73
C ALA A 333 17.09 0.37 -26.62
N VAL A 334 17.99 -0.59 -26.91
CA VAL A 334 18.54 -1.51 -25.91
C VAL A 334 19.37 -0.76 -24.87
N GLN A 335 20.27 0.15 -25.28
CA GLN A 335 21.05 0.98 -24.36
C GLN A 335 20.14 1.79 -23.43
N LYS A 336 19.19 2.52 -24.03
CA LYS A 336 18.23 3.34 -23.27
C LYS A 336 17.38 2.50 -22.31
N TRP A 337 16.91 1.35 -22.76
CA TRP A 337 16.14 0.42 -21.92
C TRP A 337 16.94 -0.05 -20.69
N ILE A 338 18.21 -0.42 -20.89
CA ILE A 338 19.06 -0.83 -19.77
C ILE A 338 19.32 0.34 -18.81
N ASP A 339 19.52 1.56 -19.32
CA ASP A 339 19.71 2.74 -18.48
C ASP A 339 18.46 3.06 -17.64
N GLU A 340 17.26 2.95 -18.22
CA GLU A 340 16.00 3.10 -17.48
C GLU A 340 15.83 2.03 -16.38
N LEU A 341 16.20 0.77 -16.65
CA LEU A 341 16.19 -0.29 -15.65
C LEU A 341 17.23 -0.06 -14.54
N MET A 342 18.43 0.43 -14.89
CA MET A 342 19.49 0.72 -13.93
C MET A 342 19.13 1.89 -13.01
N GLU A 343 18.49 2.93 -13.55
CA GLU A 343 17.96 4.04 -12.76
C GLU A 343 16.86 3.56 -11.81
N TYR A 344 15.90 2.77 -12.30
CA TYR A 344 14.86 2.18 -11.45
C TYR A 344 15.46 1.32 -10.32
N LEU A 345 16.47 0.50 -10.62
CA LEU A 345 17.17 -0.30 -9.61
C LEU A 345 17.88 0.58 -8.58
N ALA A 346 18.55 1.64 -9.01
CA ALA A 346 19.25 2.56 -8.09
C ALA A 346 18.26 3.24 -7.14
N ASP A 347 17.12 3.71 -7.67
CA ASP A 347 16.06 4.31 -6.87
C ASP A 347 15.47 3.29 -5.87
N PHE A 348 15.26 2.03 -6.28
CA PHE A 348 14.79 0.95 -5.39
C PHE A 348 15.78 0.66 -4.28
N GLU A 349 17.07 0.55 -4.61
CA GLU A 349 18.12 0.26 -3.64
C GLU A 349 18.23 1.36 -2.59
N GLN A 350 18.08 2.62 -2.99
CA GLN A 350 18.06 3.74 -2.06
C GLN A 350 16.85 3.66 -1.11
N GLN A 351 15.67 3.31 -1.61
CA GLN A 351 14.47 3.16 -0.78
C GLN A 351 14.56 1.97 0.19
N LYS A 352 15.27 0.90 -0.19
CA LYS A 352 15.40 -0.35 0.56
C LYS A 352 16.78 -0.54 1.18
N GLU A 353 17.54 0.54 1.36
CA GLU A 353 18.95 0.50 1.76
C GLU A 353 19.17 -0.34 3.03
N SER A 354 18.37 -0.11 4.07
CA SER A 354 18.48 -0.84 5.34
C SER A 354 18.28 -2.35 5.18
N VAL A 355 17.23 -2.76 4.46
CA VAL A 355 16.90 -4.15 4.18
C VAL A 355 18.01 -4.82 3.37
N ILE A 356 18.55 -4.12 2.37
CA ILE A 356 19.66 -4.61 1.56
C ILE A 356 20.94 -4.77 2.39
N GLN A 357 21.22 -3.83 3.30
CA GLN A 357 22.34 -3.95 4.24
C GLN A 357 22.22 -5.20 5.11
N ASP A 358 21.05 -5.47 5.69
CA ASP A 358 20.81 -6.69 6.50
C ASP A 358 21.01 -7.96 5.68
N CYS A 359 20.42 -7.99 4.47
CA CYS A 359 20.58 -9.11 3.56
C CYS A 359 22.03 -9.36 3.20
N ASN A 360 22.80 -8.29 2.94
CA ASN A 360 24.21 -8.38 2.58
C ASN A 360 25.05 -8.86 3.77
N GLN A 361 24.73 -8.44 4.99
CA GLN A 361 25.40 -8.94 6.19
C GLN A 361 25.17 -10.44 6.36
N ILE A 362 23.93 -10.92 6.24
CA ILE A 362 23.60 -12.35 6.29
C ILE A 362 24.25 -13.09 5.10
N GLY A 363 24.19 -12.50 3.92
CA GLY A 363 24.82 -13.03 2.71
C GLY A 363 26.32 -13.19 2.87
N LEU A 364 27.01 -12.25 3.52
CA LEU A 364 28.44 -12.30 3.83
C LEU A 364 28.74 -13.43 4.81
N GLN A 365 27.95 -13.58 5.88
CA GLN A 365 28.07 -14.71 6.82
C GLN A 365 27.92 -16.06 6.10
N LEU A 366 27.02 -16.15 5.13
CA LEU A 366 26.79 -17.38 4.34
C LEU A 366 27.77 -17.57 3.17
N SER A 367 28.51 -16.52 2.80
CA SER A 367 29.34 -16.49 1.58
C SER A 367 30.60 -17.34 1.67
N THR A 368 31.09 -17.58 2.90
CA THR A 368 32.29 -18.37 3.16
C THR A 368 32.18 -19.74 2.53
N THR A 369 33.13 -20.12 1.67
CA THR A 369 33.17 -21.47 1.12
C THR A 369 33.26 -22.48 2.25
N TYR A 370 32.34 -23.46 2.27
CA TYR A 370 32.39 -24.57 3.22
C TYR A 370 33.74 -25.29 3.09
N LYS A 371 34.39 -25.53 4.22
CA LYS A 371 35.62 -26.32 4.30
C LYS A 371 35.30 -27.58 5.06
N ASP A 372 35.61 -28.71 4.46
CA ASP A 372 35.40 -30.01 5.08
C ASP A 372 36.20 -30.08 6.39
N ASP A 373 35.53 -30.47 7.46
CA ASP A 373 36.13 -30.69 8.77
C ASP A 373 36.65 -32.13 8.84
N SER A 374 37.90 -32.29 9.24
CA SER A 374 38.58 -33.60 9.31
C SER A 374 37.99 -34.52 10.37
N ASN A 375 37.24 -34.00 11.35
CA ASN A 375 36.58 -34.80 12.39
C ASN A 375 35.19 -35.29 11.96
N LEU A 376 34.70 -34.85 10.79
CA LEU A 376 33.41 -35.22 10.24
C LEU A 376 33.58 -36.27 9.14
N THR A 377 32.65 -37.21 9.06
CA THR A 377 32.52 -38.13 7.94
C THR A 377 32.08 -37.39 6.66
N GLU A 378 32.20 -38.05 5.50
CA GLU A 378 31.75 -37.50 4.22
C GLU A 378 30.26 -37.11 4.25
N ALA A 379 29.41 -37.99 4.78
CA ALA A 379 27.97 -37.73 4.88
C ALA A 379 27.63 -36.54 5.81
N GLU A 380 28.38 -36.37 6.90
CA GLU A 380 28.23 -35.24 7.82
C GLU A 380 28.67 -33.92 7.20
N ASN A 381 29.83 -33.92 6.54
CA ASN A 381 30.30 -32.76 5.79
C ASN A 381 29.29 -32.36 4.70
N GLU A 382 28.77 -33.34 3.95
CA GLU A 382 27.75 -33.09 2.93
C GLU A 382 26.45 -32.55 3.53
N LEU A 383 25.99 -33.03 4.70
CA LEU A 383 24.82 -32.48 5.38
C LEU A 383 25.00 -30.99 5.71
N LEU A 384 26.12 -30.62 6.36
CA LEU A 384 26.38 -29.24 6.77
C LEU A 384 26.59 -28.31 5.56
N LYS A 385 27.29 -28.79 4.53
CA LYS A 385 27.52 -28.10 3.27
C LYS A 385 26.24 -27.85 2.49
N ASN A 386 25.38 -28.86 2.34
CA ASN A 386 24.09 -28.74 1.67
C ASN A 386 23.16 -27.77 2.40
N ARG A 387 23.20 -27.79 3.74
CA ARG A 387 22.47 -26.84 4.59
C ARG A 387 22.95 -25.40 4.36
N GLN A 388 24.26 -25.16 4.35
CA GLN A 388 24.82 -23.83 4.07
C GLN A 388 24.48 -23.36 2.65
N TYR A 389 24.59 -24.25 1.65
CA TYR A 389 24.21 -23.95 0.28
C TYR A 389 22.74 -23.54 0.17
N TYR A 390 21.85 -24.24 0.88
CA TYR A 390 20.43 -23.92 0.93
C TYR A 390 20.18 -22.47 1.41
N PHE A 391 20.77 -22.08 2.55
CA PHE A 391 20.64 -20.71 3.05
C PHE A 391 21.23 -19.68 2.07
N LYS A 392 22.40 -19.98 1.49
CA LYS A 392 23.05 -19.10 0.51
C LYS A 392 22.18 -18.89 -0.74
N ASP A 393 21.59 -19.95 -1.29
CA ASP A 393 20.72 -19.86 -2.47
C ASP A 393 19.46 -19.03 -2.20
N LYS A 394 18.83 -19.24 -1.04
CA LYS A 394 17.56 -18.59 -0.69
C LYS A 394 17.71 -17.14 -0.25
N LEU A 395 18.83 -16.79 0.41
CA LEU A 395 19.02 -15.48 1.02
C LEU A 395 19.96 -14.56 0.24
N ALA A 396 20.72 -15.08 -0.75
CA ALA A 396 21.51 -14.22 -1.62
C ALA A 396 20.62 -13.36 -2.53
N LEU A 397 20.71 -12.04 -2.35
CA LEU A 397 20.03 -11.04 -3.19
C LEU A 397 20.55 -11.07 -4.63
N GLY A 398 21.89 -11.06 -4.78
CA GLY A 398 22.55 -11.08 -6.08
C GLY A 398 22.40 -9.79 -6.90
N MET A 399 22.19 -8.63 -6.26
CA MET A 399 22.03 -7.34 -6.94
C MET A 399 23.23 -6.98 -7.83
N ASP A 400 24.46 -7.22 -7.36
CA ASP A 400 25.67 -7.02 -8.17
C ASP A 400 25.66 -7.88 -9.43
N LYS A 401 25.17 -9.12 -9.33
CA LYS A 401 25.04 -10.04 -10.47
C LYS A 401 23.96 -9.56 -11.43
N VAL A 402 22.86 -8.99 -10.92
CA VAL A 402 21.78 -8.39 -11.74
C VAL A 402 22.34 -7.21 -12.53
N LYS A 403 22.97 -6.24 -11.86
CA LYS A 403 23.60 -5.08 -12.50
C LYS A 403 24.66 -5.50 -13.53
N THR A 404 25.52 -6.45 -13.16
CA THR A 404 26.54 -7.00 -14.08
C THR A 404 25.90 -7.63 -15.32
N ASN A 405 24.80 -8.37 -15.16
CA ASN A 405 24.10 -8.97 -16.29
C ASN A 405 23.45 -7.91 -17.20
N LEU A 406 22.84 -6.87 -16.62
CA LEU A 406 22.28 -5.75 -17.39
C LEU A 406 23.37 -5.00 -18.17
N LEU A 407 24.50 -4.69 -17.53
CA LEU A 407 25.65 -4.05 -18.16
C LEU A 407 26.23 -4.90 -19.30
N LYS A 408 26.25 -6.24 -19.17
CA LYS A 408 26.67 -7.13 -20.27
C LYS A 408 25.73 -7.08 -21.48
N VAL A 409 24.44 -6.84 -21.27
CA VAL A 409 23.48 -6.65 -22.38
C VAL A 409 23.71 -5.28 -23.02
N LYS A 410 23.92 -4.23 -22.22
CA LYS A 410 24.27 -2.90 -22.74
C LYS A 410 25.57 -2.91 -23.54
N GLN A 411 26.61 -3.58 -23.04
CA GLN A 411 27.88 -3.71 -23.75
C GLN A 411 27.71 -4.33 -25.15
N GLN A 412 26.83 -5.33 -25.31
CA GLN A 412 26.57 -5.90 -26.63
C GLN A 412 25.89 -4.90 -27.59
N ALA A 413 25.12 -3.94 -27.07
CA ALA A 413 24.57 -2.85 -27.87
C ALA A 413 25.64 -1.79 -28.17
N ASP A 414 26.51 -1.46 -27.21
CA ASP A 414 27.65 -0.57 -27.39
C ASP A 414 28.63 -1.12 -28.46
N ASP A 415 28.84 -2.45 -28.49
CA ASP A 415 29.68 -3.11 -29.50
C ASP A 415 29.07 -2.98 -30.92
N ILE A 416 27.73 -2.95 -31.04
CA ILE A 416 27.04 -2.71 -32.32
C ILE A 416 27.26 -1.26 -32.76
N GLU A 417 27.09 -0.29 -31.86
CA GLU A 417 27.37 1.13 -32.12
C GLU A 417 28.81 1.34 -32.59
N TYR A 418 29.78 0.76 -31.86
CA TYR A 418 31.19 0.82 -32.22
C TYR A 418 31.46 0.21 -33.60
N THR A 419 30.86 -0.95 -33.90
CA THR A 419 30.98 -1.58 -35.23
C THR A 419 30.44 -0.69 -36.34
N ILE A 420 29.31 0.01 -36.11
CA ILE A 420 28.74 0.95 -37.10
C ILE A 420 29.70 2.13 -37.33
N ASN A 421 30.25 2.71 -36.26
CA ASN A 421 31.23 3.79 -36.37
C ASN A 421 32.48 3.35 -37.16
N GLU A 422 32.99 2.14 -36.93
CA GLU A 422 34.12 1.59 -37.72
C GLU A 422 33.77 1.41 -39.21
N ILE A 423 32.53 0.99 -39.51
CA ILE A 423 32.05 0.84 -40.90
C ILE A 423 31.89 2.21 -41.58
N ASP A 424 31.39 3.21 -40.86
CA ASP A 424 31.18 4.57 -41.37
C ASP A 424 32.50 5.27 -41.72
N ASP A 425 33.57 4.96 -40.98
CA ASP A 425 34.94 5.44 -41.25
C ASP A 425 35.67 4.64 -42.36
N GLY A 426 35.07 3.55 -42.85
CA GLY A 426 35.66 2.63 -43.83
C GLY A 426 35.30 2.93 -45.30
N ASP A 427 36.08 2.37 -46.23
CA ASP A 427 35.90 2.60 -47.68
C ASP A 427 34.69 1.85 -48.30
N ASN A 428 34.02 0.97 -47.55
CA ASN A 428 32.98 0.05 -48.06
C ASN A 428 31.68 0.03 -47.23
N ALA A 429 31.32 1.17 -46.66
CA ALA A 429 30.22 1.31 -45.70
C ALA A 429 28.90 0.65 -46.12
N ILE A 430 28.44 0.85 -47.36
CA ILE A 430 27.14 0.33 -47.85
C ILE A 430 27.08 -1.21 -47.80
N TYR A 431 28.15 -1.88 -48.22
CA TYR A 431 28.18 -3.34 -48.25
C TYR A 431 28.25 -3.91 -46.83
N GLU A 432 29.08 -3.32 -45.97
CA GLU A 432 29.29 -3.80 -44.60
C GLU A 432 28.07 -3.56 -43.70
N LEU A 433 27.38 -2.42 -43.85
CA LEU A 433 26.08 -2.18 -43.21
C LEU A 433 25.02 -3.21 -43.63
N ALA A 434 24.97 -3.58 -44.91
CA ALA A 434 24.04 -4.61 -45.40
C ALA A 434 24.36 -6.01 -44.87
N GLN A 435 25.63 -6.32 -44.57
CA GLN A 435 26.01 -7.57 -43.89
C GLN A 435 25.63 -7.53 -42.41
N LEU A 436 25.86 -6.39 -41.75
CA LEU A 436 25.50 -6.20 -40.35
C LEU A 436 23.99 -6.29 -40.13
N GLU A 437 23.18 -5.70 -41.03
CA GLU A 437 21.72 -5.74 -40.99
C GLU A 437 21.16 -7.18 -41.02
N LYS A 438 21.81 -8.08 -41.76
CA LYS A 438 21.43 -9.49 -41.92
C LYS A 438 21.83 -10.40 -40.75
N LYS A 439 22.69 -9.95 -39.83
CA LYS A 439 23.06 -10.77 -38.67
C LYS A 439 21.84 -11.02 -37.81
N GLU A 440 21.64 -12.28 -37.41
CA GLU A 440 20.57 -12.66 -36.49
C GLU A 440 20.74 -11.95 -35.15
N ARG A 441 19.61 -11.48 -34.59
CA ARG A 441 19.53 -10.83 -33.30
C ARG A 441 18.20 -11.16 -32.64
N ALA A 442 18.18 -11.16 -31.30
CA ALA A 442 16.94 -11.24 -30.54
C ALA A 442 16.07 -10.01 -30.83
N SER A 443 14.75 -10.14 -30.70
CA SER A 443 13.87 -8.97 -30.76
C SER A 443 14.04 -8.09 -29.53
N PHE A 444 13.82 -6.79 -29.69
CA PHE A 444 13.88 -5.83 -28.59
C PHE A 444 12.91 -6.21 -27.48
N ALA A 445 11.69 -6.65 -27.83
CA ALA A 445 10.69 -7.12 -26.88
C ALA A 445 11.21 -8.28 -26.00
N LEU A 446 11.92 -9.25 -26.58
CA LEU A 446 12.47 -10.39 -25.84
C LEU A 446 13.60 -9.96 -24.89
N ILE A 447 14.48 -9.05 -25.34
CA ILE A 447 15.53 -8.48 -24.48
C ILE A 447 14.90 -7.71 -23.32
N ALA A 448 13.89 -6.88 -23.61
CA ALA A 448 13.18 -6.09 -22.61
C ALA A 448 12.49 -6.98 -21.56
N GLU A 449 11.73 -7.97 -21.99
CA GLU A 449 11.07 -8.93 -21.09
C GLU A 449 12.08 -9.72 -20.25
N ASN A 450 13.14 -10.24 -20.86
CA ASN A 450 14.13 -11.05 -20.15
C ASN A 450 14.88 -10.23 -19.09
N THR A 451 15.29 -9.01 -19.43
CA THR A 451 16.00 -8.11 -18.49
C THR A 451 15.07 -7.62 -17.39
N ALA A 452 13.82 -7.26 -17.70
CA ALA A 452 12.79 -6.95 -16.70
C ALA A 452 12.50 -8.13 -15.76
N LYS A 453 12.46 -9.37 -16.27
CA LYS A 453 12.28 -10.58 -15.46
C LYS A 453 13.45 -10.81 -14.50
N ILE A 454 14.68 -10.52 -14.91
CA ILE A 454 15.85 -10.60 -14.03
C ILE A 454 15.73 -9.57 -12.89
N VAL A 455 15.36 -8.33 -13.23
CA VAL A 455 15.10 -7.25 -12.26
C VAL A 455 13.98 -7.66 -11.29
N ASN A 456 12.80 -8.03 -11.79
CA ASN A 456 11.65 -8.43 -10.98
C ASN A 456 11.98 -9.56 -10.00
N LYS A 457 12.73 -10.58 -10.42
CA LYS A 457 13.16 -11.65 -9.51
C LYS A 457 14.02 -11.13 -8.36
N ALA A 458 14.86 -10.13 -8.60
CA ALA A 458 15.70 -9.54 -7.57
C ALA A 458 14.87 -8.71 -6.59
N LEU A 459 13.94 -7.90 -7.10
CA LEU A 459 13.01 -7.11 -6.28
C LEU A 459 12.15 -8.00 -5.40
N GLN A 460 11.57 -9.07 -5.96
CA GLN A 460 10.78 -10.05 -5.21
C GLN A 460 11.58 -10.76 -4.12
N LYS A 461 12.88 -10.97 -4.30
CA LYS A 461 13.74 -11.52 -3.24
C LYS A 461 13.94 -10.56 -2.08
N ILE A 462 14.15 -9.28 -2.38
CA ILE A 462 14.29 -8.22 -1.35
C ILE A 462 12.98 -8.09 -0.57
N ASP A 463 11.86 -8.03 -1.29
CA ASP A 463 10.53 -7.97 -0.70
C ASP A 463 10.22 -9.21 0.15
N PHE A 464 10.53 -10.41 -0.35
CA PHE A 464 10.42 -11.64 0.42
C PHE A 464 11.26 -11.60 1.71
N PHE A 465 12.50 -11.12 1.63
CA PHE A 465 13.35 -11.00 2.80
C PHE A 465 12.76 -10.02 3.81
N GLU A 466 12.32 -8.84 3.36
CA GLU A 466 11.73 -7.81 4.22
C GLU A 466 10.53 -8.34 5.00
N HIS A 467 9.61 -9.03 4.31
CA HIS A 467 8.42 -9.64 4.93
C HIS A 467 8.76 -10.76 5.93
N ASN A 468 9.90 -11.45 5.76
CA ASN A 468 10.28 -12.60 6.59
C ASN A 468 11.52 -12.31 7.46
N ARG A 469 11.90 -11.03 7.62
CA ARG A 469 13.21 -10.62 8.17
C ARG A 469 13.48 -11.25 9.54
N ASP A 470 12.55 -11.12 10.47
CA ASP A 470 12.71 -11.62 11.85
C ASP A 470 12.89 -13.13 11.91
N PHE A 471 12.14 -13.86 11.07
CA PHE A 471 12.27 -15.31 10.98
C PHE A 471 13.61 -15.71 10.34
N ILE A 472 14.01 -15.03 9.26
CA ILE A 472 15.26 -15.32 8.54
C ILE A 472 16.47 -15.12 9.46
N VAL A 473 16.54 -14.00 10.19
CA VAL A 473 17.63 -13.73 11.15
C VAL A 473 17.72 -14.86 12.18
N LYS A 474 16.60 -15.19 12.83
CA LYS A 474 16.56 -16.27 13.82
C LYS A 474 16.93 -17.64 13.22
N ALA A 475 16.49 -17.92 12.00
CA ALA A 475 16.81 -19.18 11.31
C ALA A 475 18.31 -19.32 11.00
N VAL A 476 18.96 -18.22 10.61
CA VAL A 476 20.41 -18.17 10.37
C VAL A 476 21.18 -18.33 11.69
N GLU A 477 20.74 -17.69 12.77
CA GLU A 477 21.34 -17.85 14.10
C GLU A 477 21.25 -19.30 14.59
N VAL A 478 20.07 -19.92 14.48
CA VAL A 478 19.86 -21.34 14.83
C VAL A 478 20.77 -22.23 13.98
N TRP A 479 20.82 -22.00 12.67
CA TRP A 479 21.68 -22.74 11.76
C TRP A 479 23.14 -22.69 12.19
N TYR A 480 23.67 -21.49 12.43
CA TYR A 480 25.05 -21.30 12.86
C TYR A 480 25.33 -22.05 14.16
N LYS A 481 24.45 -21.88 15.17
CA LYS A 481 24.58 -22.56 16.46
C LYS A 481 24.58 -24.08 16.32
N TRP A 482 23.67 -24.64 15.52
CA TRP A 482 23.59 -26.09 15.31
C TRP A 482 24.81 -26.64 14.58
N ASN A 483 25.33 -25.92 13.58
CA ASN A 483 26.53 -26.33 12.87
C ASN A 483 27.77 -26.36 13.79
N GLU A 484 27.95 -25.33 14.62
CA GLU A 484 29.08 -25.30 15.56
C GLU A 484 28.89 -26.32 16.70
N ASP A 485 27.68 -26.47 17.22
CA ASP A 485 27.33 -27.47 18.22
C ASP A 485 27.61 -28.90 17.74
N TYR A 486 27.34 -29.22 16.47
CA TYR A 486 27.67 -30.54 15.91
C TYR A 486 29.19 -30.78 15.83
N LYS A 487 30.00 -29.76 15.53
CA LYS A 487 31.47 -29.88 15.58
C LYS A 487 31.97 -30.09 17.00
N VAL A 488 31.37 -29.40 17.98
CA VAL A 488 31.65 -29.60 19.41
C VAL A 488 31.30 -31.03 19.84
N PHE A 489 30.19 -31.57 19.35
CA PHE A 489 29.82 -32.98 19.57
C PHE A 489 30.90 -33.95 19.07
N LYS A 490 31.42 -33.70 17.88
CA LYS A 490 32.44 -34.54 17.23
C LYS A 490 33.84 -34.43 17.81
N THR A 491 34.08 -33.47 18.70
CA THR A 491 35.39 -33.20 19.30
C THR A 491 35.32 -33.26 20.81
N LYS A 492 34.82 -32.20 21.45
CA LYS A 492 34.79 -32.06 22.90
C LYS A 492 33.95 -33.14 23.57
N GLN A 493 32.73 -33.37 23.12
CA GLN A 493 31.84 -34.34 23.75
C GLN A 493 32.29 -35.80 23.53
N TYR A 494 32.93 -36.08 22.39
CA TYR A 494 33.61 -37.35 22.16
C TYR A 494 34.73 -37.59 23.18
N GLU A 495 35.62 -36.60 23.39
CA GLU A 495 36.69 -36.72 24.39
C GLU A 495 36.15 -36.78 25.82
N GLU A 496 35.06 -36.07 26.13
CA GLU A 496 34.38 -36.16 27.44
C GLU A 496 33.85 -37.58 27.71
N LEU A 497 33.17 -38.19 26.74
CA LEU A 497 32.69 -39.57 26.85
C LEU A 497 33.87 -40.55 27.02
N LYS A 498 34.89 -40.42 26.18
CA LYS A 498 36.09 -41.26 26.22
C LYS A 498 36.77 -41.17 27.59
N HIS A 499 37.06 -39.97 28.06
CA HIS A 499 37.73 -39.76 29.34
C HIS A 499 36.92 -40.35 30.49
N SER A 500 35.60 -40.10 30.53
CA SER A 500 34.72 -40.62 31.59
C SER A 500 34.61 -42.15 31.60
N CYS A 501 34.79 -42.80 30.45
CA CYS A 501 34.77 -44.26 30.34
C CYS A 501 36.13 -44.86 30.70
N GLU A 502 37.23 -44.26 30.23
CA GLU A 502 38.60 -44.71 30.53
C GLU A 502 38.94 -44.54 32.03
N GLU A 503 38.40 -43.52 32.71
CA GLU A 503 38.54 -43.35 34.16
C GLU A 503 37.90 -44.48 34.98
N ASP A 504 36.86 -45.13 34.43
CA ASP A 504 36.12 -46.22 35.07
C ASP A 504 36.51 -47.60 34.49
N ASP A 505 37.67 -47.69 33.82
CA ASP A 505 38.21 -48.91 33.20
C ASP A 505 37.26 -49.58 32.18
N ILE A 506 36.41 -48.81 31.49
CA ILE A 506 35.50 -49.32 30.44
C ILE A 506 36.28 -49.49 29.13
N GLU A 507 36.16 -50.66 28.50
CA GLU A 507 36.92 -51.01 27.31
C GLU A 507 36.61 -50.11 26.11
N ALA A 508 37.63 -49.85 25.29
CA ALA A 508 37.52 -48.96 24.13
C ALA A 508 36.46 -49.44 23.13
N GLU A 509 36.39 -50.74 22.89
CA GLU A 509 35.40 -51.33 21.99
C GLU A 509 33.95 -51.08 22.46
N VAL A 510 33.74 -50.93 23.78
CA VAL A 510 32.43 -50.72 24.38
C VAL A 510 31.99 -49.27 24.23
N TRP A 511 32.78 -48.31 24.71
CA TRP A 511 32.38 -46.90 24.65
C TRP A 511 32.41 -46.34 23.23
N GLN A 512 33.25 -46.87 22.33
CA GLN A 512 33.21 -46.51 20.91
C GLN A 512 31.89 -46.91 20.27
N LYS A 513 31.35 -48.08 20.58
CA LYS A 513 30.02 -48.50 20.11
C LYS A 513 28.91 -47.61 20.66
N TRP A 514 29.03 -47.14 21.90
CA TRP A 514 28.05 -46.19 22.45
C TRP A 514 28.10 -44.86 21.70
N TYR A 515 29.30 -44.40 21.38
CA TYR A 515 29.48 -43.20 20.58
C TYR A 515 28.94 -43.36 19.15
N GLU A 516 29.11 -44.53 18.52
CA GLU A 516 28.52 -44.82 17.20
C GLU A 516 26.98 -44.76 17.25
N ASP A 517 26.36 -45.38 18.25
CA ASP A 517 24.91 -45.32 18.48
C ASP A 517 24.46 -43.86 18.71
N TRP A 518 25.20 -43.11 19.53
CA TRP A 518 24.93 -41.70 19.80
C TRP A 518 25.05 -40.85 18.53
N GLN A 519 26.13 -41.02 17.77
CA GLN A 519 26.38 -40.31 16.51
C GLN A 519 25.26 -40.57 15.50
N LYS A 520 24.83 -41.82 15.33
CA LYS A 520 23.72 -42.19 14.43
C LYS A 520 22.42 -41.47 14.82
N LEU A 521 22.08 -41.47 16.10
CA LEU A 521 20.90 -40.77 16.61
C LEU A 521 21.04 -39.25 16.43
N ARG A 522 22.19 -38.69 16.83
CA ARG A 522 22.50 -37.25 16.75
C ARG A 522 22.43 -36.75 15.31
N PHE A 523 22.98 -37.50 14.36
CA PHE A 523 22.91 -37.22 12.92
C PHE A 523 21.46 -37.22 12.43
N THR A 524 20.64 -38.19 12.84
CA THR A 524 19.23 -38.25 12.43
C THR A 524 18.41 -37.06 12.96
N ILE A 525 18.77 -36.52 14.14
CA ILE A 525 18.20 -35.27 14.67
C ILE A 525 18.64 -34.07 13.82
N GLU A 526 19.90 -33.99 13.42
CA GLU A 526 20.42 -32.91 12.56
C GLU A 526 19.70 -32.81 11.21
N GLU A 527 19.31 -33.95 10.62
CA GLU A 527 18.55 -33.98 9.37
C GLU A 527 17.19 -33.27 9.46
N LYS A 528 16.67 -33.04 10.68
CA LYS A 528 15.36 -32.41 10.90
C LYS A 528 15.38 -30.90 10.88
N LEU A 529 16.53 -30.27 11.05
CA LEU A 529 16.60 -28.82 11.13
C LEU A 529 16.17 -28.14 9.82
N GLN A 530 16.81 -28.52 8.70
CA GLN A 530 16.60 -27.85 7.41
C GLN A 530 15.16 -27.98 6.88
N PRO A 531 14.49 -29.15 6.92
CA PRO A 531 13.10 -29.27 6.48
C PRO A 531 12.14 -28.34 7.24
N MET A 532 12.36 -28.13 8.55
CA MET A 532 11.53 -27.27 9.38
C MET A 532 11.73 -25.79 9.02
N ILE A 533 12.98 -25.36 8.88
CA ILE A 533 13.30 -23.99 8.41
C ILE A 533 12.75 -23.75 6.99
N SER A 534 12.87 -24.75 6.11
CA SER A 534 12.34 -24.67 4.74
C SER A 534 10.83 -24.48 4.70
N ARG A 535 10.10 -25.02 5.68
CA ARG A 535 8.66 -24.78 5.81
C ARG A 535 8.36 -23.38 6.33
N GLY A 536 9.13 -22.86 7.29
CA GLY A 536 8.97 -21.50 7.78
C GLY A 536 9.21 -20.44 6.72
N LEU A 537 10.21 -20.63 5.85
CA LEU A 537 10.48 -19.74 4.71
C LEU A 537 9.37 -19.73 3.65
N LYS A 538 8.38 -20.63 3.69
CA LYS A 538 7.21 -20.60 2.80
C LYS A 538 6.06 -19.75 3.34
N GLY A 539 6.23 -19.14 4.52
CA GLY A 539 5.23 -18.34 5.21
C GLY A 539 4.76 -19.00 6.50
N ASP A 540 4.15 -18.18 7.35
CA ASP A 540 3.77 -18.55 8.70
C ASP A 540 2.73 -19.68 8.78
N ILE A 541 2.77 -20.43 9.88
CA ILE A 541 1.72 -21.38 10.25
C ILE A 541 0.71 -20.64 11.13
N GLU A 542 -0.54 -20.59 10.67
CA GLU A 542 -1.62 -19.96 11.42
C GLU A 542 -1.95 -20.72 12.71
N THR A 543 -2.04 -19.99 13.81
CA THR A 543 -2.29 -20.51 15.17
C THR A 543 -3.67 -20.16 15.69
N LYS A 544 -4.29 -21.04 16.48
CA LYS A 544 -5.60 -20.79 17.11
C LYS A 544 -5.53 -19.64 18.11
N GLU A 545 -4.40 -19.52 18.80
CA GLU A 545 -4.11 -18.47 19.78
C GLU A 545 -2.92 -17.62 19.28
N GLU A 546 -2.92 -16.31 19.57
CA GLU A 546 -1.78 -15.44 19.27
C GLU A 546 -0.56 -15.87 20.10
N GLN A 547 0.61 -15.94 19.44
CA GLN A 547 1.85 -16.37 20.07
C GLN A 547 3.01 -15.47 19.65
N GLU A 548 3.89 -15.19 20.61
CA GLU A 548 5.09 -14.38 20.40
C GLU A 548 6.16 -15.12 19.57
N ILE A 549 6.21 -16.44 19.69
CA ILE A 549 7.17 -17.29 18.99
C ILE A 549 6.44 -18.06 17.88
N PRO A 550 6.89 -18.00 16.61
CA PRO A 550 6.30 -18.77 15.53
C PRO A 550 6.35 -20.29 15.79
N ILE A 551 5.34 -21.03 15.33
CA ILE A 551 5.22 -22.49 15.48
C ILE A 551 6.48 -23.23 15.02
N ILE A 552 7.07 -22.80 13.90
CA ILE A 552 8.30 -23.38 13.34
C ILE A 552 9.46 -23.28 14.33
N MET A 553 9.62 -22.12 14.98
CA MET A 553 10.68 -21.90 15.97
C MET A 553 10.41 -22.69 17.25
N GLN A 554 9.17 -22.78 17.71
CA GLN A 554 8.82 -23.64 18.84
C GLN A 554 9.18 -25.11 18.59
N ALA A 555 8.88 -25.62 17.38
CA ALA A 555 9.22 -27.00 17.01
C ALA A 555 10.74 -27.22 16.98
N ILE A 556 11.52 -26.24 16.50
CA ILE A 556 12.99 -26.29 16.53
C ILE A 556 13.52 -26.27 17.98
N TYR A 557 12.94 -25.45 18.87
CA TYR A 557 13.35 -25.43 20.27
C TYR A 557 13.06 -26.76 20.97
N VAL A 558 11.87 -27.33 20.76
CA VAL A 558 11.52 -28.66 21.27
C VAL A 558 12.45 -29.76 20.73
N LEU A 559 12.85 -29.67 19.45
CA LEU A 559 13.85 -30.58 18.90
C LEU A 559 15.24 -30.39 19.55
N ASN A 560 15.63 -29.14 19.82
CA ASN A 560 16.88 -28.85 20.53
C ASN A 560 16.88 -29.36 21.97
N ASP A 561 15.74 -29.32 22.67
CA ASP A 561 15.62 -29.89 24.02
C ASP A 561 15.77 -31.41 23.98
N TYR A 562 15.15 -32.08 23.01
CA TYR A 562 15.32 -33.52 22.79
C TYR A 562 16.77 -33.90 22.50
N LYS A 563 17.43 -33.11 21.64
CA LYS A 563 18.85 -33.24 21.30
C LYS A 563 19.74 -33.19 22.55
N ILE A 564 19.56 -32.17 23.39
CA ILE A 564 20.30 -32.01 24.65
C ILE A 564 20.01 -33.20 25.60
N ALA A 565 18.75 -33.63 25.70
CA ALA A 565 18.39 -34.77 26.54
C ALA A 565 19.04 -36.09 26.09
N VAL A 566 19.27 -36.27 24.78
CA VAL A 566 20.03 -37.39 24.21
C VAL A 566 21.52 -37.24 24.54
N ASP A 567 22.10 -36.06 24.37
CA ASP A 567 23.51 -35.82 24.66
C ASP A 567 23.83 -36.10 26.14
N ASN A 568 22.99 -35.59 27.04
CA ASN A 568 23.12 -35.83 28.48
C ASN A 568 22.94 -37.32 28.83
N PHE A 569 22.08 -38.06 28.13
CA PHE A 569 21.96 -39.50 28.35
C PHE A 569 23.29 -40.22 28.15
N TYR A 570 23.96 -39.96 27.03
CA TYR A 570 25.23 -40.63 26.72
C TYR A 570 26.36 -40.19 27.63
N LEU A 571 26.40 -38.91 28.03
CA LEU A 571 27.45 -38.38 28.88
C LEU A 571 27.28 -38.73 30.37
N GLU A 572 26.04 -38.76 30.88
CA GLU A 572 25.77 -38.82 32.33
C GLU A 572 25.12 -40.13 32.79
N GLU A 573 24.27 -40.75 31.96
CA GLU A 573 23.41 -41.87 32.38
C GLU A 573 23.83 -43.22 31.81
N ARG A 574 24.32 -43.24 30.56
CA ARG A 574 24.60 -44.45 29.78
C ARG A 574 25.58 -45.39 30.48
N LYS A 575 26.58 -44.82 31.15
CA LYS A 575 27.60 -45.54 31.91
C LYS A 575 27.01 -46.32 33.09
N ASN A 576 26.08 -45.70 33.83
CA ASN A 576 25.44 -46.34 34.99
C ASN A 576 24.63 -47.57 34.58
N ILE A 577 23.97 -47.51 33.41
CA ILE A 577 23.25 -48.65 32.85
C ILE A 577 24.22 -49.80 32.54
N TYR A 578 25.36 -49.52 31.90
CA TYR A 578 26.35 -50.56 31.63
C TYR A 578 26.85 -51.24 32.91
N GLN A 579 27.29 -50.45 33.89
CA GLN A 579 27.80 -50.96 35.17
C GLN A 579 26.77 -51.82 35.91
N GLN A 580 25.48 -51.51 35.75
CA GLN A 580 24.41 -52.30 36.34
C GLN A 580 24.30 -53.71 35.73
N TYR A 581 24.51 -53.86 34.42
CA TYR A 581 24.20 -55.10 33.69
C TYR A 581 25.42 -55.92 33.25
N VAL A 582 26.62 -55.35 33.18
CA VAL A 582 27.83 -56.02 32.64
C VAL A 582 28.15 -57.37 33.31
N PHE A 583 27.85 -57.52 34.60
CA PHE A 583 28.08 -58.77 35.36
C PHE A 583 26.82 -59.65 35.53
N GLN A 584 25.70 -59.31 34.88
CA GLN A 584 24.44 -60.06 34.97
C GLN A 584 24.32 -61.15 33.89
N ASN A 585 23.47 -62.15 34.14
CA ASN A 585 23.14 -63.15 33.12
C ASN A 585 22.40 -62.48 31.93
N CYS A 586 22.85 -62.79 30.71
CA CYS A 586 22.44 -62.07 29.48
C CYS A 586 22.57 -60.54 29.62
N GLY A 587 23.60 -60.07 30.31
CA GLY A 587 23.80 -58.67 30.67
C GLY A 587 23.80 -57.72 29.48
N ASP A 588 24.47 -58.11 28.40
CA ASP A 588 24.53 -57.42 27.11
C ASP A 588 23.13 -57.19 26.48
N LEU A 589 22.29 -58.22 26.49
CA LEU A 589 20.93 -58.14 25.96
C LEU A 589 20.02 -57.31 26.88
N GLN A 590 20.17 -57.46 28.21
CA GLN A 590 19.40 -56.68 29.19
C GLN A 590 19.74 -55.18 29.15
N GLU A 591 21.02 -54.87 29.00
CA GLU A 591 21.54 -53.52 28.84
C GLU A 591 20.94 -52.83 27.62
N LYS A 592 20.98 -53.47 26.44
CA LYS A 592 20.42 -52.90 25.21
C LYS A 592 18.93 -52.57 25.37
N PHE A 593 18.13 -53.46 25.97
CA PHE A 593 16.72 -53.18 26.21
C PHE A 593 16.49 -52.03 27.20
N GLU A 594 17.34 -51.84 28.20
CA GLU A 594 17.22 -50.71 29.12
C GLU A 594 17.64 -49.40 28.45
N VAL A 595 18.70 -49.41 27.64
CA VAL A 595 19.11 -48.25 26.83
C VAL A 595 17.99 -47.79 25.90
N GLU A 596 17.42 -48.71 25.12
CA GLU A 596 16.32 -48.37 24.19
C GLU A 596 15.04 -47.93 24.92
N LYS A 597 14.84 -48.38 26.17
CA LYS A 597 13.74 -47.92 27.02
C LYS A 597 13.94 -46.48 27.47
N GLU A 598 15.12 -46.14 27.98
CA GLU A 598 15.43 -44.78 28.46
C GLU A 598 15.53 -43.76 27.32
N LEU A 599 16.02 -44.17 26.14
CA LEU A 599 15.96 -43.35 24.93
C LEU A 599 14.52 -43.15 24.45
N TYR A 600 13.69 -44.20 24.47
CA TYR A 600 12.29 -44.08 24.07
C TYR A 600 11.49 -43.16 25.00
N ALA A 601 11.79 -43.14 26.30
CA ALA A 601 11.18 -42.20 27.24
C ALA A 601 11.42 -40.73 26.83
N ARG A 602 12.61 -40.40 26.31
CA ARG A 602 12.94 -39.08 25.76
C ARG A 602 12.17 -38.79 24.48
N THR A 603 12.05 -39.77 23.59
CA THR A 603 11.23 -39.68 22.37
C THR A 603 9.75 -39.42 22.70
N VAL A 604 9.23 -40.03 23.76
CA VAL A 604 7.87 -39.76 24.26
C VAL A 604 7.73 -38.33 24.79
N ASN A 605 8.73 -37.81 25.49
CA ASN A 605 8.72 -36.42 25.95
C ASN A 605 8.71 -35.43 24.78
N LEU A 606 9.51 -35.70 23.74
CA LEU A 606 9.47 -34.96 22.48
C LEU A 606 8.06 -34.96 21.87
N GLN A 607 7.43 -36.14 21.77
CA GLN A 607 6.07 -36.29 21.26
C GLN A 607 5.02 -35.52 22.07
N LYS A 608 5.16 -35.50 23.40
CA LYS A 608 4.27 -34.76 24.32
C LYS A 608 4.45 -33.24 24.15
N ALA A 609 5.70 -32.77 24.04
CA ALA A 609 5.98 -31.35 23.80
C ALA A 609 5.43 -30.87 22.43
N LEU A 610 5.61 -31.68 21.37
CA LEU A 610 5.08 -31.38 20.04
C LEU A 610 3.54 -31.41 19.98
N GLN A 611 2.87 -32.16 20.87
CA GLN A 611 1.42 -32.22 20.89
C GLN A 611 0.79 -30.83 21.00
N ASN A 612 1.25 -30.01 21.96
CA ASN A 612 0.69 -28.67 22.17
C ASN A 612 0.86 -27.79 20.93
N ILE A 613 2.01 -27.89 20.26
CA ILE A 613 2.33 -27.15 19.04
C ILE A 613 1.39 -27.58 17.90
N ILE A 614 1.26 -28.89 17.67
CA ILE A 614 0.39 -29.46 16.62
C ILE A 614 -1.07 -29.02 16.81
N PHE A 615 -1.60 -29.14 18.03
CA PHE A 615 -3.00 -28.81 18.27
C PHE A 615 -3.30 -27.32 18.29
N ASN A 616 -2.27 -26.46 18.38
CA ASN A 616 -2.42 -25.03 18.17
C ASN A 616 -2.49 -24.63 16.69
N CYS A 617 -2.02 -25.47 15.75
CA CYS A 617 -2.18 -25.18 14.32
C CYS A 617 -3.66 -25.14 13.92
N LYS A 618 -4.07 -24.12 13.15
CA LYS A 618 -5.43 -24.02 12.59
C LYS A 618 -5.66 -25.03 11.46
N LYS A 619 -4.69 -25.15 10.55
CA LYS A 619 -4.83 -25.96 9.33
C LYS A 619 -4.37 -27.39 9.57
N GLU A 620 -5.20 -28.34 9.12
CA GLU A 620 -4.90 -29.77 9.23
C GLU A 620 -3.62 -30.17 8.47
N ALA A 621 -3.35 -29.53 7.33
CA ALA A 621 -2.14 -29.77 6.55
C ALA A 621 -0.85 -29.46 7.34
N ASP A 622 -0.87 -28.43 8.18
CA ASP A 622 0.29 -28.06 9.00
C ASP A 622 0.50 -29.03 10.16
N LYS A 623 -0.59 -29.54 10.76
CA LYS A 623 -0.52 -30.64 11.75
C LYS A 623 0.14 -31.88 11.16
N ILE A 624 -0.32 -32.29 9.97
CA ILE A 624 0.20 -33.45 9.25
C ILE A 624 1.68 -33.24 8.91
N PHE A 625 2.07 -32.04 8.50
CA PHE A 625 3.47 -31.71 8.21
C PHE A 625 4.38 -31.94 9.44
N ILE A 626 4.01 -31.41 10.61
CA ILE A 626 4.82 -31.54 11.84
C ILE A 626 4.94 -33.00 12.28
N LEU A 627 3.87 -33.79 12.17
CA LEU A 627 3.92 -35.23 12.44
C LEU A 627 4.87 -35.96 11.48
N ARG A 628 4.70 -35.77 10.16
CA ARG A 628 5.58 -36.39 9.16
C ARG A 628 7.04 -36.03 9.34
N TRP A 629 7.29 -34.80 9.76
CA TRP A 629 8.63 -34.30 10.00
C TRP A 629 9.37 -35.10 11.08
N ILE A 630 8.66 -35.50 12.15
CA ILE A 630 9.24 -36.20 13.30
C ILE A 630 9.07 -37.73 13.27
N ASP A 631 8.26 -38.27 12.34
CA ASP A 631 7.89 -39.70 12.27
C ASP A 631 9.08 -40.67 12.35
N ASN A 632 10.18 -40.39 11.65
CA ASN A 632 11.35 -41.30 11.69
C ASN A 632 11.99 -41.34 13.08
N LEU A 633 12.06 -40.22 13.82
CA LEU A 633 12.63 -40.13 15.18
C LEU A 633 11.76 -40.89 16.18
N ILE A 634 10.43 -40.83 16.01
CA ILE A 634 9.47 -41.57 16.84
C ILE A 634 9.72 -43.07 16.78
N ASP A 635 10.10 -43.57 15.60
CA ASP A 635 10.22 -45.00 15.34
C ASP A 635 11.64 -45.54 15.58
N ILE A 636 12.65 -44.70 15.84
CA ILE A 636 14.05 -45.14 15.95
C ILE A 636 14.20 -46.29 16.95
N GLN A 637 13.78 -46.10 18.21
CA GLN A 637 14.01 -47.12 19.25
C GLN A 637 13.23 -48.42 18.96
N ILE A 638 12.06 -48.32 18.33
CA ILE A 638 11.31 -49.50 17.88
C ILE A 638 12.09 -50.24 16.78
N ASN A 639 12.67 -49.52 15.82
CA ASN A 639 13.47 -50.12 14.75
C ASN A 639 14.75 -50.75 15.30
N GLU A 640 15.44 -50.09 16.22
CA GLU A 640 16.66 -50.60 16.88
C GLU A 640 16.37 -51.91 17.61
N ILE A 641 15.25 -52.01 18.35
CA ILE A 641 14.83 -53.25 19.01
C ILE A 641 14.51 -54.34 18.00
N ILE A 642 13.72 -54.04 16.95
CA ILE A 642 13.34 -55.03 15.94
C ILE A 642 14.59 -55.59 15.27
N GLN A 643 15.53 -54.73 14.88
CA GLN A 643 16.78 -55.11 14.25
C GLN A 643 17.65 -55.93 15.21
N PHE A 644 17.84 -55.46 16.43
CA PHE A 644 18.64 -56.14 17.44
C PHE A 644 18.13 -57.55 17.76
N VAL A 645 16.81 -57.73 17.88
CA VAL A 645 16.19 -59.04 18.15
C VAL A 645 16.35 -59.98 16.94
N ALA A 646 16.28 -59.45 15.71
CA ALA A 646 16.50 -60.22 14.50
C ALA A 646 17.96 -60.68 14.38
N ASP A 647 18.92 -59.78 14.61
CA ASP A 647 20.36 -60.05 14.45
C ASP A 647 20.89 -61.09 15.47
N ASN A 648 20.28 -61.17 16.65
CA ASN A 648 20.69 -62.08 17.72
C ASN A 648 19.93 -63.42 17.74
N ASN A 649 19.11 -63.73 16.72
CA ASN A 649 18.35 -64.97 16.59
C ASN A 649 17.72 -65.42 17.92
N LEU A 650 16.97 -64.53 18.57
CA LEU A 650 16.28 -64.81 19.83
C LEU A 650 15.03 -65.68 19.58
N GLU A 651 15.22 -66.85 18.96
CA GLU A 651 14.19 -67.77 18.42
C GLU A 651 13.10 -68.18 19.43
N GLN A 652 13.35 -68.03 20.74
CA GLN A 652 12.40 -68.37 21.81
C GLN A 652 11.67 -67.16 22.45
N ILE A 653 12.07 -65.92 22.20
CA ILE A 653 11.40 -64.71 22.76
C ILE A 653 10.20 -64.27 21.88
N SER A 654 9.96 -65.04 20.81
CA SER A 654 8.75 -65.15 20.00
C SER A 654 8.60 -64.13 18.87
N GLN A 655 8.43 -64.65 17.65
CA GLN A 655 7.96 -63.94 16.47
C GLN A 655 6.70 -63.08 16.77
N GLU A 656 5.92 -63.46 17.78
CA GLU A 656 4.75 -62.74 18.28
C GLU A 656 5.11 -61.37 18.87
N VAL A 657 6.15 -61.26 19.71
CA VAL A 657 6.60 -59.97 20.27
C VAL A 657 7.18 -59.06 19.18
N LEU A 658 7.92 -59.61 18.21
CA LEU A 658 8.39 -58.87 17.03
C LEU A 658 7.21 -58.33 16.19
N ASN A 659 6.18 -59.16 15.98
CA ASN A 659 4.94 -58.74 15.32
C ASN A 659 4.20 -57.66 16.12
N GLU A 660 4.22 -57.70 17.45
CA GLU A 660 3.65 -56.65 18.32
C GLU A 660 4.41 -55.31 18.17
N PHE A 661 5.75 -55.32 18.10
CA PHE A 661 6.53 -54.10 17.80
C PHE A 661 6.27 -53.57 16.38
N ALA A 662 6.18 -54.45 15.39
CA ALA A 662 5.83 -54.05 14.02
C ALA A 662 4.42 -53.42 13.94
N LYS A 663 3.45 -53.93 14.72
CA LYS A 663 2.12 -53.31 14.86
C LYS A 663 2.18 -51.95 15.55
N LEU A 664 3.04 -51.76 16.56
CA LEU A 664 3.23 -50.45 17.19
C LEU A 664 3.74 -49.40 16.20
N LYS A 665 4.62 -49.80 15.27
CA LYS A 665 5.11 -48.94 14.18
C LYS A 665 4.00 -48.55 13.18
N GLN A 666 3.08 -49.46 12.90
CA GLN A 666 1.97 -49.22 11.96
C GLN A 666 0.86 -48.32 12.53
N LYS A 667 0.85 -48.04 13.83
CA LYS A 667 -0.16 -47.19 14.46
C LYS A 667 -0.03 -45.74 14.02
N ASN A 668 -1.08 -45.25 13.37
CA ASN A 668 -1.08 -43.97 12.70
C ASN A 668 -1.77 -42.88 13.54
N TYR A 669 -1.00 -41.90 14.00
CA TYR A 669 -1.52 -40.76 14.77
C TYR A 669 -2.42 -39.81 13.97
N TYR A 670 -2.35 -39.83 12.62
CA TYR A 670 -3.17 -38.97 11.76
C TYR A 670 -4.68 -39.16 12.01
N MET A 671 -5.11 -40.36 12.44
CA MET A 671 -6.53 -40.66 12.72
C MET A 671 -7.09 -39.90 13.93
N TYR A 672 -6.23 -39.35 14.79
CA TYR A 672 -6.62 -38.69 16.04
C TYR A 672 -6.39 -37.18 16.05
N LEU A 673 -5.95 -36.57 14.93
CA LEU A 673 -5.65 -35.13 14.84
C LEU A 673 -6.86 -34.19 15.03
N ALA A 674 -8.07 -34.75 14.97
CA ALA A 674 -9.31 -34.03 15.23
C ALA A 674 -9.61 -33.84 16.73
N ASP A 675 -9.05 -34.69 17.60
CA ASP A 675 -9.32 -34.67 19.05
C ASP A 675 -8.03 -34.85 19.86
N ILE A 676 -7.63 -33.77 20.55
CA ILE A 676 -6.44 -33.74 21.40
C ILE A 676 -6.48 -34.81 22.50
N LYS A 677 -7.66 -35.11 23.05
CA LYS A 677 -7.81 -36.13 24.10
C LYS A 677 -7.61 -37.53 23.54
N ALA A 678 -8.21 -37.83 22.39
CA ALA A 678 -8.02 -39.10 21.71
C ALA A 678 -6.55 -39.31 21.30
N TYR A 679 -5.90 -38.25 20.81
CA TYR A 679 -4.49 -38.26 20.47
C TYR A 679 -3.59 -38.50 21.69
N SER A 680 -3.77 -37.76 22.80
CA SER A 680 -3.03 -38.00 24.05
C SER A 680 -3.23 -39.42 24.56
N GLN A 681 -4.46 -39.93 24.49
CA GLN A 681 -4.77 -41.28 24.94
C GLN A 681 -4.02 -42.33 24.11
N GLU A 682 -3.96 -42.16 22.79
CA GLU A 682 -3.23 -43.11 21.95
C GLU A 682 -1.72 -43.01 22.10
N GLN A 683 -1.17 -41.82 22.35
CA GLN A 683 0.24 -41.68 22.75
C GLN A 683 0.53 -42.45 24.04
N ALA A 684 -0.28 -42.28 25.08
CA ALA A 684 -0.13 -43.00 26.34
C ALA A 684 -0.31 -44.53 26.17
N ASN A 685 -1.21 -44.96 25.30
CA ASN A 685 -1.40 -46.38 24.98
C ASN A 685 -0.15 -46.96 24.30
N ARG A 686 0.44 -46.23 23.35
CA ARG A 686 1.67 -46.66 22.66
C ARG A 686 2.84 -46.76 23.64
N GLU A 687 3.00 -45.76 24.52
CA GLU A 687 4.03 -45.76 25.57
C GLU A 687 3.89 -46.99 26.49
N LYS A 688 2.68 -47.25 27.00
CA LYS A 688 2.40 -48.42 27.85
C LYS A 688 2.68 -49.73 27.13
N ALA A 689 2.27 -49.84 25.86
CA ALA A 689 2.47 -51.04 25.07
C ALA A 689 3.97 -51.29 24.84
N TYR A 690 4.73 -50.27 24.43
CA TYR A 690 6.18 -50.37 24.26
C TYR A 690 6.88 -50.86 25.55
N ASN A 691 6.61 -50.21 26.68
CA ASN A 691 7.19 -50.59 27.97
C ASN A 691 6.81 -52.02 28.40
N SER A 692 5.57 -52.43 28.11
CA SER A 692 5.13 -53.81 28.35
C SER A 692 5.90 -54.81 27.50
N LEU A 693 6.15 -54.51 26.22
CA LEU A 693 6.94 -55.38 25.33
C LEU A 693 8.39 -55.50 25.79
N ILE A 694 9.04 -54.38 26.13
CA ILE A 694 10.38 -54.38 26.72
C ILE A 694 10.43 -55.27 27.95
N PHE A 695 9.48 -55.10 28.87
CA PHE A 695 9.41 -55.91 30.10
C PHE A 695 9.23 -57.41 29.80
N LYS A 696 8.35 -57.77 28.85
CA LYS A 696 8.15 -59.17 28.42
C LYS A 696 9.47 -59.77 27.90
N MET A 697 10.22 -59.04 27.06
CA MET A 697 11.49 -59.51 26.52
C MET A 697 12.55 -59.70 27.61
N ARG A 698 12.73 -58.71 28.49
CA ARG A 698 13.68 -58.80 29.61
C ARG A 698 13.35 -59.96 30.54
N LYS A 699 12.06 -60.18 30.86
CA LYS A 699 11.62 -61.34 31.65
C LYS A 699 11.84 -62.67 30.93
N GLY A 700 11.72 -62.69 29.60
CA GLY A 700 12.03 -63.85 28.77
C GLY A 700 13.50 -64.24 28.85
N LEU A 701 14.40 -63.26 28.87
CA LEU A 701 15.85 -63.48 29.03
C LEU A 701 16.20 -64.05 30.40
N MET A 702 15.61 -63.57 31.49
CA MET A 702 15.87 -64.08 32.85
C MET A 702 15.42 -65.52 33.09
N LYS A 703 14.63 -66.10 32.18
CA LYS A 703 14.19 -67.51 32.24
C LYS A 703 15.12 -68.47 31.49
N LYS A 704 16.08 -67.94 30.73
CA LYS A 704 17.21 -68.69 30.17
C LYS A 704 18.37 -68.63 31.14
#